data_AF-A0AAD7DUN2-F1
#
_entry.id   AF-A0AAD7DUN2-F1
#
_cell.length_a   1.000
_cell.length_b   1.000
_cell.length_c   1.000
_cell.angle_alpha   90.00
_cell.angle_beta   90.00
_cell.angle_gamma   90.00
#
_symmetry.space_group_name_H-M   'P 1'
#
loop_
_entity.id
_entity.type
_entity.pdbx_description
1 polymer ?
#
loop_
_entity_poly.entity_id
_entity_poly.type
_entity_poly.pdbx_seq_one_letter_code
_entity_poly.pdbx_strand_id
1 'polypeptide(L)'
;MNYPFNVRSFFTNRETKDIGAGLELWRGYFQSIRPAMGKMLINVDISTGTMYKHGPLLRLCLEYIGKNDPNAMSPKRGFPDRERLRLQRFISGIRVLTTHAGPTGEVQTPRVIKKLSTAGAGSLTFQMREGQTMTVADYFQNTQNKPLQFPDVICCEVGSGALIPLELCTVPPGQLMRKQVPPEKTRMCTLDFATKKPADRLRSIVNGLGVLAYGQSEYVRQFGMTVDHTAGPLKVQARVLKPPMLKYGVGSRQLTITPRDGAWNMVDKRFFKPVSIERWVVIIYEQQRRFNEGAAQDMINGLVNSCRDVGIKLAPTPFIFWENGQGRIADQLRAAGAACAKQMKAGPNLMVVILPEGGNDIYTSVKHFGDITMGVATQCLKSSKCFRAKPQYYANVCLKINVKLGGINTIPDPSSVSVLTDQHNPTIVMGADVIHPAPGSDGRPSFTALVANVDSDTAKYIAASRVQTSRQEMIEELESMSHHVLSMYMKYREMAEKKAAGNTAPKRIIFYRDGVSEGQFKQVLEQELPLIKKACASLNINPKITILVVGKRHHVRFFPQSERDADRSGNCRAGTVVDREVSHPTEFDFYLQSHGGLLGTSRPAHYSVLYDENNFSADALQSLSFALCHVYARSTRSVSIPAPVYYADIVCSRAKNHYDPQGTVDFSDSATQIDDAQASSSLEAFRRGFKPLHQSQSTLMYFS
;
A
#
# COMPACT_ATOMS: atom_id res chain seq x y z
N MET A 1 -33.76 4.50 -1.49
CA MET A 1 -32.56 3.66 -1.72
C MET A 1 -32.56 2.53 -0.70
N ASN A 2 -32.55 1.28 -1.15
CA ASN A 2 -32.80 0.11 -0.29
C ASN A 2 -31.55 -0.40 0.45
N TYR A 3 -30.35 0.04 0.05
CA TYR A 3 -29.09 -0.48 0.58
C TYR A 3 -28.09 0.64 0.88
N PRO A 4 -27.27 0.52 1.94
CA PRO A 4 -26.10 1.37 2.12
C PRO A 4 -25.17 1.28 0.92
N PHE A 5 -24.66 2.42 0.46
CA PHE A 5 -23.80 2.49 -0.72
C PHE A 5 -22.55 3.32 -0.48
N ASN A 6 -21.48 3.00 -1.21
CA ASN A 6 -20.24 3.75 -1.27
C ASN A 6 -19.83 3.93 -2.73
N VAL A 7 -20.15 5.10 -3.29
CA VAL A 7 -19.87 5.52 -4.68
C VAL A 7 -20.45 4.55 -5.74
N ARG A 8 -19.79 3.41 -5.96
CA ARG A 8 -20.13 2.39 -6.97
C ARG A 8 -20.44 1.01 -6.37
N SER A 9 -20.40 0.88 -5.05
CA SER A 9 -20.68 -0.37 -4.33
C SER A 9 -21.91 -0.25 -3.45
N PHE A 10 -22.71 -1.31 -3.37
CA PHE A 10 -23.90 -1.44 -2.52
C PHE A 10 -23.71 -2.60 -1.54
N PHE A 11 -24.11 -2.44 -0.29
CA PHE A 11 -23.88 -3.44 0.77
C PHE A 11 -25.19 -4.01 1.30
N THR A 12 -25.18 -5.31 1.58
CA THR A 12 -26.36 -6.04 2.06
C THR A 12 -26.08 -6.66 3.42
N ASN A 13 -27.13 -6.80 4.24
CA ASN A 13 -27.07 -7.44 5.56
C ASN A 13 -27.21 -8.98 5.49
N ARG A 14 -27.17 -9.59 4.30
CA ARG A 14 -27.35 -11.05 4.11
C ARG A 14 -26.13 -11.85 4.57
N GLU A 15 -24.93 -11.34 4.30
CA GLU A 15 -23.69 -11.96 4.73
C GLU A 15 -22.88 -10.95 5.55
N THR A 16 -22.92 -11.12 6.88
CA THR A 16 -22.20 -10.27 7.83
C THR A 16 -21.19 -11.07 8.66
N LYS A 17 -20.13 -10.41 9.13
CA LYS A 17 -19.15 -11.00 10.04
C LYS A 17 -18.73 -9.99 11.10
N ASP A 18 -18.90 -10.33 12.38
CA ASP A 18 -18.38 -9.53 13.50
C ASP A 18 -16.85 -9.66 13.57
N ILE A 19 -16.16 -8.52 13.67
CA ILE A 19 -14.69 -8.43 13.74
C ILE A 19 -14.22 -7.90 15.11
N GLY A 20 -15.14 -7.58 16.00
CA GLY A 20 -14.91 -6.95 17.29
C GLY A 20 -14.58 -5.46 17.17
N ALA A 21 -14.29 -4.83 18.31
CA ALA A 21 -14.08 -3.38 18.42
C ALA A 21 -15.29 -2.55 17.94
N GLY A 22 -16.51 -3.09 18.06
CA GLY A 22 -17.75 -2.42 17.64
C GLY A 22 -17.93 -2.33 16.12
N LEU A 23 -17.25 -3.18 15.35
CA LEU A 23 -17.31 -3.18 13.88
C LEU A 23 -17.81 -4.52 13.34
N GLU A 24 -18.54 -4.46 12.23
CA GLU A 24 -19.04 -5.61 11.50
C GLU A 24 -18.75 -5.45 10.00
N LEU A 25 -18.44 -6.55 9.31
CA LEU A 25 -18.22 -6.56 7.87
C LEU A 25 -19.51 -6.95 7.17
N TRP A 26 -19.90 -6.19 6.14
CA TRP A 26 -21.05 -6.51 5.28
C TRP A 26 -20.54 -6.85 3.88
N ARG A 27 -21.11 -7.90 3.28
CA ARG A 27 -20.87 -8.18 1.86
C ARG A 27 -21.71 -7.27 0.98
N GLY A 28 -21.07 -6.77 -0.07
CA GLY A 28 -21.69 -5.94 -1.08
C GLY A 28 -21.32 -6.35 -2.50
N TYR A 29 -21.89 -5.60 -3.44
CA TYR A 29 -21.68 -5.75 -4.87
C TYR A 29 -21.23 -4.41 -5.42
N PHE A 30 -20.10 -4.43 -6.10
CA PHE A 30 -19.66 -3.32 -6.95
C PHE A 30 -20.35 -3.45 -8.29
N GLN A 31 -20.82 -2.32 -8.83
CA GLN A 31 -21.39 -2.24 -10.16
C GLN A 31 -20.79 -1.06 -10.93
N SER A 32 -20.45 -1.30 -12.19
CA SER A 32 -20.15 -0.25 -13.15
C SER A 32 -20.58 -0.65 -14.56
N ILE A 33 -20.93 0.34 -15.37
CA ILE A 33 -21.21 0.14 -16.80
C ILE A 33 -19.97 0.57 -17.57
N ARG A 34 -19.52 -0.25 -18.51
CA ARG A 34 -18.32 0.00 -19.32
C ARG A 34 -18.62 -0.17 -20.81
N PRO A 35 -18.19 0.75 -21.68
CA PRO A 35 -18.24 0.55 -23.12
C PRO A 35 -17.26 -0.53 -23.53
N ALA A 36 -17.64 -1.31 -24.53
CA ALA A 36 -16.83 -2.33 -25.16
C ALA A 36 -17.10 -2.34 -26.67
N MET A 37 -16.29 -3.09 -27.42
CA MET A 37 -16.47 -3.25 -28.86
C MET A 37 -17.86 -3.82 -29.18
N GLY A 38 -18.71 -2.97 -29.78
CA GLY A 38 -20.05 -3.34 -30.25
C GLY A 38 -21.11 -3.57 -29.17
N LYS A 39 -20.81 -3.35 -27.88
CA LYS A 39 -21.78 -3.59 -26.77
C LYS A 39 -21.43 -2.80 -25.51
N MET A 40 -22.42 -2.66 -24.62
CA MET A 40 -22.20 -2.16 -23.26
C MET A 40 -22.10 -3.33 -22.28
N LEU A 41 -21.11 -3.29 -21.40
CA LEU A 41 -20.89 -4.34 -20.40
C LEU A 41 -21.25 -3.84 -19.00
N ILE A 42 -21.88 -4.70 -18.22
CA ILE A 42 -22.09 -4.48 -16.79
C ILE A 42 -21.03 -5.27 -16.03
N ASN A 43 -20.10 -4.54 -15.41
CA ASN A 43 -19.07 -5.13 -14.59
C ASN A 43 -19.56 -5.22 -13.14
N VAL A 44 -19.71 -6.46 -12.65
CA VAL A 44 -20.15 -6.79 -11.30
C VAL A 44 -19.04 -7.53 -10.57
N ASP A 45 -18.69 -7.08 -9.35
CA ASP A 45 -17.71 -7.75 -8.49
C ASP A 45 -18.19 -7.76 -7.04
N ILE A 46 -17.73 -8.70 -6.22
CA ILE A 46 -18.03 -8.68 -4.79
C ILE A 46 -17.13 -7.65 -4.08
N SER A 47 -17.74 -6.88 -3.17
CA SER A 47 -17.05 -5.94 -2.29
C SER A 47 -17.35 -6.26 -0.82
N THR A 48 -16.53 -5.71 0.07
CA THR A 48 -16.72 -5.82 1.52
C THR A 48 -16.69 -4.41 2.08
N GLY A 49 -17.71 -4.05 2.84
CA GLY A 49 -17.82 -2.78 3.54
C GLY A 49 -17.68 -2.99 5.03
N THR A 50 -16.88 -2.18 5.71
CA THR A 50 -16.84 -2.16 7.17
C THR A 50 -17.94 -1.23 7.67
N MET A 51 -18.85 -1.77 8.46
CA MET A 51 -19.94 -1.04 9.09
C MET A 51 -19.69 -0.91 10.59
N TYR A 52 -20.25 0.13 11.19
CA TYR A 52 -20.43 0.18 12.63
C TYR A 52 -21.47 -0.85 13.05
N LYS A 53 -21.19 -1.59 14.13
CA LYS A 53 -22.12 -2.55 14.70
C LYS A 53 -23.39 -1.83 15.16
N HIS A 54 -24.54 -2.34 14.75
CA HIS A 54 -25.83 -1.79 15.14
C HIS A 54 -26.17 -2.15 16.60
N GLY A 55 -27.04 -1.36 17.24
CA GLY A 55 -27.47 -1.58 18.62
C GLY A 55 -27.02 -0.48 19.60
N PRO A 56 -27.02 -0.74 20.92
CA PRO A 56 -26.74 0.28 21.93
C PRO A 56 -25.34 0.89 21.78
N LEU A 57 -25.26 2.23 21.71
CA LEU A 57 -24.00 2.97 21.54
C LEU A 57 -23.02 2.67 22.67
N LEU A 58 -23.53 2.55 23.91
CA LEU A 58 -22.73 2.20 25.08
C LEU A 58 -21.93 0.89 24.87
N ARG A 59 -22.58 -0.15 24.31
CA ARG A 59 -21.93 -1.44 24.04
C ARG A 59 -20.88 -1.31 22.94
N LEU A 60 -21.15 -0.54 21.89
CA LEU A 60 -20.18 -0.27 20.82
C LEU A 60 -18.93 0.44 21.36
N CYS A 61 -19.10 1.42 22.26
CA CYS A 61 -18.00 2.11 22.92
C CYS A 61 -17.17 1.16 23.81
N LEU A 62 -17.84 0.31 24.58
CA LEU A 62 -17.20 -0.69 25.45
C LEU A 62 -16.40 -1.72 24.65
N GLU A 63 -16.97 -2.27 23.59
CA GLU A 63 -16.30 -3.20 22.68
C GLU A 63 -15.06 -2.57 22.03
N TYR A 64 -15.09 -1.28 21.70
CA TYR A 64 -13.94 -0.55 21.14
C TYR A 64 -12.79 -0.35 22.13
N ILE A 65 -13.10 -0.03 23.40
CA ILE A 65 -12.09 0.12 24.47
C ILE A 65 -11.58 -1.24 24.95
N GLY A 66 -12.35 -2.32 24.71
CA GLY A 66 -12.02 -3.67 25.19
C GLY A 66 -12.34 -3.86 26.68
N LYS A 67 -13.30 -3.10 27.21
CA LYS A 67 -13.80 -3.21 28.59
C LYS A 67 -15.25 -3.67 28.56
N ASN A 68 -15.67 -4.40 29.60
CA ASN A 68 -17.04 -4.92 29.69
C ASN A 68 -17.91 -4.10 30.66
N ASP A 69 -17.32 -3.36 31.59
CA ASP A 69 -18.04 -2.56 32.59
C ASP A 69 -18.33 -1.13 32.07
N PRO A 70 -19.61 -0.73 31.94
CA PRO A 70 -20.02 0.64 31.59
C PRO A 70 -19.36 1.72 32.44
N ASN A 71 -19.15 1.46 33.74
CA ASN A 71 -18.58 2.45 34.66
C ASN A 71 -17.10 2.74 34.39
N ALA A 72 -16.42 1.92 33.58
CA ALA A 72 -15.04 2.15 33.20
C ALA A 72 -14.86 3.38 32.29
N MET A 73 -15.96 3.93 31.75
CA MET A 73 -15.99 5.19 31.00
C MET A 73 -16.34 6.40 31.88
N SER A 74 -16.33 6.23 33.21
CA SER A 74 -16.54 7.33 34.14
C SER A 74 -15.26 8.14 34.37
N PRO A 75 -15.26 9.47 34.16
CA PRO A 75 -14.13 10.32 34.50
C PRO A 75 -13.75 10.26 35.99
N LYS A 76 -14.75 10.12 36.89
CA LYS A 76 -14.53 10.01 38.34
C LYS A 76 -13.79 8.73 38.74
N ARG A 77 -13.87 7.67 37.94
CA ARG A 77 -13.17 6.39 38.16
C ARG A 77 -11.83 6.31 37.41
N GLY A 78 -11.32 7.44 36.93
CA GLY A 78 -10.00 7.53 36.31
C GLY A 78 -9.97 7.16 34.82
N PHE A 79 -11.06 7.40 34.07
CA PHE A 79 -11.05 7.22 32.61
C PHE A 79 -10.05 8.19 31.95
N PRO A 80 -8.96 7.71 31.30
CA PRO A 80 -7.91 8.59 30.79
C PRO A 80 -8.40 9.46 29.63
N ASP A 81 -8.03 10.74 29.62
CA ASP A 81 -8.37 11.67 28.53
C ASP A 81 -7.88 11.19 27.16
N ARG A 82 -6.74 10.49 27.12
CA ARG A 82 -6.20 9.88 25.89
C ARG A 82 -7.15 8.82 25.33
N GLU A 83 -7.76 7.98 26.18
CA GLU A 83 -8.75 6.98 25.75
C GLU A 83 -10.04 7.66 25.29
N ARG A 84 -10.50 8.69 26.01
CA ARG A 84 -11.66 9.50 25.63
C ARG A 84 -11.50 10.10 24.24
N LEU A 85 -10.37 10.75 23.97
CA LEU A 85 -10.08 11.35 22.66
C LEU A 85 -10.01 10.28 21.56
N ARG A 86 -9.44 9.11 21.84
CA ARG A 86 -9.40 7.98 20.91
C ARG A 86 -10.80 7.45 20.59
N LEU A 87 -11.68 7.36 21.59
CA LEU A 87 -13.08 6.97 21.41
C LEU A 87 -13.86 8.05 20.64
N GLN A 88 -13.68 9.33 20.99
CA GLN A 88 -14.31 10.45 20.30
C GLN A 88 -13.96 10.42 18.80
N ARG A 89 -12.69 10.18 18.47
CA ARG A 89 -12.25 10.02 17.07
C ARG A 89 -12.90 8.82 16.39
N PHE A 90 -13.23 7.75 17.09
CA PHE A 90 -13.91 6.61 16.51
C PHE A 90 -15.37 6.92 16.20
N ILE A 91 -16.11 7.47 17.17
CA ILE A 91 -17.57 7.65 17.10
C ILE A 91 -18.04 8.97 16.46
N SER A 92 -17.17 9.97 16.34
CA SER A 92 -17.55 11.25 15.74
C SER A 92 -18.02 11.05 14.29
N GLY A 93 -19.15 11.63 13.91
CA GLY A 93 -19.79 11.45 12.60
C GLY A 93 -20.74 10.26 12.50
N ILE A 94 -20.84 9.39 13.53
CA ILE A 94 -21.86 8.34 13.58
C ILE A 94 -23.24 8.97 13.80
N ARG A 95 -24.25 8.47 13.10
CA ARG A 95 -25.66 8.80 13.32
C ARG A 95 -26.23 7.90 14.41
N VAL A 96 -26.98 8.46 15.34
CA VAL A 96 -27.65 7.72 16.42
C VAL A 96 -29.12 8.09 16.52
N LEU A 97 -29.92 7.10 16.90
CA LEU A 97 -31.30 7.24 17.31
C LEU A 97 -31.33 7.34 18.83
N THR A 98 -32.22 8.15 19.38
CA THR A 98 -32.26 8.47 20.81
C THR A 98 -33.54 7.92 21.39
N THR A 99 -33.52 6.97 22.32
CA THR A 99 -34.73 6.27 22.81
C THR A 99 -35.73 7.15 23.61
N HIS A 100 -35.61 8.47 23.55
CA HIS A 100 -36.61 9.43 24.03
C HIS A 100 -37.73 9.55 23.00
N ALA A 101 -38.90 9.03 23.35
CA ALA A 101 -40.13 9.37 22.67
C ALA A 101 -40.36 10.87 22.88
N GLY A 102 -40.41 11.64 21.80
CA GLY A 102 -41.14 12.91 21.87
C GLY A 102 -42.61 12.64 22.18
N PRO A 103 -43.37 13.61 22.70
CA PRO A 103 -44.80 13.46 22.99
C PRO A 103 -45.66 12.99 21.80
N THR A 104 -45.14 13.09 20.57
CA THR A 104 -45.88 12.90 19.31
C THR A 104 -45.52 11.64 18.50
N GLY A 105 -44.71 10.72 19.03
CA GLY A 105 -44.49 9.42 18.36
C GLY A 105 -43.86 9.50 16.96
N GLU A 106 -43.27 10.63 16.57
CA GLU A 106 -42.66 10.81 15.26
C GLU A 106 -41.35 10.02 15.10
N VAL A 107 -41.11 9.57 13.86
CA VAL A 107 -39.90 8.89 13.40
C VAL A 107 -38.68 9.70 13.82
N GLN A 108 -37.85 9.12 14.69
CA GLN A 108 -36.68 9.81 15.21
C GLN A 108 -35.69 10.13 14.08
N THR A 109 -35.50 11.41 13.80
CA THR A 109 -34.45 11.87 12.89
C THR A 109 -33.08 11.47 13.47
N PRO A 110 -32.24 10.73 12.74
CA PRO A 110 -30.92 10.34 13.22
C PRO A 110 -30.05 11.57 13.52
N ARG A 111 -29.48 11.65 14.73
CA ARG A 111 -28.60 12.74 15.15
C ARG A 111 -27.14 12.36 14.97
N VAL A 112 -26.30 13.28 14.49
CA VAL A 112 -24.86 13.03 14.28
C VAL A 112 -24.08 13.40 15.54
N ILE A 113 -23.25 12.49 16.03
CA ILE A 113 -22.33 12.72 17.15
C ILE A 113 -21.18 13.63 16.68
N LYS A 114 -20.91 14.72 17.39
CA LYS A 114 -19.75 15.58 17.15
C LYS A 114 -18.61 15.27 18.12
N LYS A 115 -18.89 15.29 19.42
CA LYS A 115 -17.89 15.23 20.50
C LYS A 115 -18.34 14.34 21.67
N LEU A 116 -17.39 14.03 22.54
CA LEU A 116 -17.64 13.39 23.83
C LEU A 116 -17.39 14.39 24.96
N SER A 117 -18.24 14.39 25.98
CA SER A 117 -18.07 15.24 27.15
C SER A 117 -16.83 14.83 27.96
N THR A 118 -16.24 15.79 28.67
CA THR A 118 -15.14 15.57 29.64
C THR A 118 -15.64 15.12 31.00
N ALA A 119 -16.91 15.37 31.31
CA ALA A 119 -17.57 15.06 32.58
C ALA A 119 -18.74 14.08 32.38
N GLY A 120 -19.19 13.43 33.46
CA GLY A 120 -20.33 12.51 33.44
C GLY A 120 -21.68 13.23 33.43
N ALA A 121 -22.76 12.52 33.09
CA ALA A 121 -24.12 13.07 33.05
C ALA A 121 -24.56 13.74 34.36
N GLY A 122 -24.14 13.21 35.52
CA GLY A 122 -24.48 13.73 36.84
C GLY A 122 -23.76 15.02 37.24
N SER A 123 -22.73 15.44 36.50
CA SER A 123 -21.98 16.68 36.77
C SER A 123 -22.06 17.70 35.63
N LEU A 124 -22.65 17.33 34.50
CA LEU A 124 -22.87 18.22 33.37
C LEU A 124 -24.15 19.01 33.60
N THR A 125 -24.07 20.34 33.59
CA THR A 125 -25.22 21.23 33.72
C THR A 125 -25.55 21.88 32.38
N PHE A 126 -26.83 22.18 32.17
CA PHE A 126 -27.29 23.00 31.04
C PHE A 126 -28.43 23.90 31.51
N GLN A 127 -28.63 25.02 30.78
CA GLN A 127 -29.73 25.94 31.04
C GLN A 127 -30.93 25.59 30.17
N MET A 128 -32.09 25.40 30.81
CA MET A 128 -33.39 25.29 30.14
C MET A 128 -33.81 26.64 29.55
N ARG A 129 -34.77 26.61 28.60
CA ARG A 129 -35.37 27.83 28.03
C ARG A 129 -36.03 28.72 29.09
N GLU A 130 -36.44 28.14 30.22
CA GLU A 130 -37.07 28.81 31.36
C GLU A 130 -36.05 29.38 32.38
N GLY A 131 -34.75 29.34 32.08
CA GLY A 131 -33.68 29.92 32.92
C GLY A 131 -33.22 29.03 34.07
N GLN A 132 -33.87 27.89 34.32
CA GLN A 132 -33.45 26.94 35.35
C GLN A 132 -32.22 26.13 34.89
N THR A 133 -31.19 26.06 35.74
CA THR A 133 -30.00 25.24 35.50
C THR A 133 -30.19 23.89 36.17
N MET A 134 -30.05 22.80 35.42
CA MET A 134 -30.14 21.44 35.97
C MET A 134 -29.06 20.53 35.37
N THR A 135 -28.78 19.42 36.04
CA THR A 135 -27.86 18.42 35.49
C THR A 135 -28.52 17.59 34.39
N VAL A 136 -27.72 17.01 33.51
CA VAL A 136 -28.23 16.09 32.48
C VAL A 136 -28.93 14.89 33.12
N ALA A 137 -28.41 14.36 34.22
CA ALA A 137 -29.05 13.27 34.96
C ALA A 137 -30.41 13.68 35.55
N ASP A 138 -30.49 14.84 36.20
CA ASP A 138 -31.73 15.35 36.80
C ASP A 138 -32.79 15.64 35.73
N TYR A 139 -32.39 16.12 34.56
CA TYR A 139 -33.31 16.35 33.44
C TYR A 139 -34.00 15.06 32.99
N PHE A 140 -33.22 13.99 32.79
CA PHE A 140 -33.80 12.71 32.35
C PHE A 140 -34.65 12.05 33.43
N GLN A 141 -34.28 12.23 34.71
CA GLN A 141 -35.06 11.74 35.84
C GLN A 141 -36.37 12.52 36.04
N ASN A 142 -36.31 13.84 36.13
CA ASN A 142 -37.44 14.68 36.55
C ASN A 142 -38.33 15.11 35.38
N THR A 143 -37.77 15.41 34.22
CA THR A 143 -38.54 15.91 33.06
C THR A 143 -38.95 14.80 32.11
N GLN A 144 -38.12 13.77 31.92
CA GLN A 144 -38.37 12.67 30.99
C GLN A 144 -38.82 11.36 31.67
N ASN A 145 -38.90 11.35 33.01
CA ASN A 145 -39.27 10.20 33.85
C ASN A 145 -38.50 8.90 33.50
N LYS A 146 -37.21 9.03 33.19
CA LYS A 146 -36.29 7.94 32.86
C LYS A 146 -35.00 8.09 33.67
N PRO A 147 -34.90 7.46 34.85
CA PRO A 147 -33.67 7.52 35.66
C PRO A 147 -32.52 6.82 34.93
N LEU A 148 -31.35 7.47 34.92
CA LEU A 148 -30.16 6.92 34.27
C LEU A 148 -29.56 5.78 35.09
N GLN A 149 -29.13 4.69 34.45
CA GLN A 149 -28.48 3.59 35.16
C GLN A 149 -27.01 3.91 35.46
N PHE A 150 -26.37 4.68 34.58
CA PHE A 150 -24.94 5.05 34.70
C PHE A 150 -24.74 6.57 34.67
N PRO A 151 -25.12 7.31 35.73
CA PRO A 151 -25.06 8.78 35.75
C PRO A 151 -23.62 9.34 35.71
N ASP A 152 -22.61 8.56 36.12
CA ASP A 152 -21.22 8.99 36.11
C ASP A 152 -20.49 8.76 34.77
N VAL A 153 -21.17 8.19 33.76
CA VAL A 153 -20.61 7.93 32.42
C VAL A 153 -20.68 9.19 31.54
N ILE A 154 -19.70 9.34 30.65
CA ILE A 154 -19.65 10.44 29.67
C ILE A 154 -20.88 10.47 28.75
N CYS A 155 -21.20 11.66 28.23
CA CYS A 155 -22.28 11.90 27.28
C CYS A 155 -21.74 12.15 25.87
N CYS A 156 -22.57 11.92 24.87
CA CYS A 156 -22.30 12.35 23.49
C CYS A 156 -22.93 13.71 23.21
N GLU A 157 -22.16 14.59 22.58
CA GLU A 157 -22.63 15.89 22.12
C GLU A 157 -23.01 15.80 20.64
N VAL A 158 -24.25 16.15 20.31
CA VAL A 158 -24.74 16.12 18.92
C VAL A 158 -24.60 17.47 18.23
N GLY A 159 -24.83 17.51 16.91
CA GLY A 159 -24.66 18.70 16.07
C GLY A 159 -25.31 20.01 16.58
N SER A 160 -26.42 19.90 17.31
CA SER A 160 -27.18 21.00 17.91
C SER A 160 -26.63 21.48 19.27
N GLY A 161 -25.51 20.93 19.75
CA GLY A 161 -24.95 21.22 21.07
C GLY A 161 -25.64 20.48 22.23
N ALA A 162 -26.63 19.63 21.95
CA ALA A 162 -27.32 18.86 22.99
C ALA A 162 -26.45 17.70 23.48
N LEU A 163 -26.43 17.50 24.81
CA LEU A 163 -25.73 16.41 25.49
C LEU A 163 -26.70 15.26 25.75
N ILE A 164 -26.36 14.07 25.25
CA ILE A 164 -27.19 12.88 25.36
C ILE A 164 -26.38 11.74 26.00
N PRO A 165 -26.87 11.12 27.09
CA PRO A 165 -26.21 9.96 27.70
C PRO A 165 -26.05 8.80 26.72
N LEU A 166 -24.90 8.10 26.79
CA LEU A 166 -24.58 7.00 25.87
C LEU A 166 -25.57 5.82 25.96
N GLU A 167 -26.16 5.59 27.13
CA GLU A 167 -27.13 4.51 27.35
C GLU A 167 -28.47 4.73 26.61
N LEU A 168 -28.78 5.97 26.24
CA LEU A 168 -30.01 6.36 25.55
C LEU A 168 -29.83 6.44 24.02
N CYS A 169 -28.64 6.13 23.52
CA CYS A 169 -28.30 6.21 22.11
C CYS A 169 -28.21 4.81 21.49
N THR A 170 -28.82 4.63 20.32
CA THR A 170 -28.78 3.40 19.51
C THR A 170 -28.23 3.71 18.13
N VAL A 171 -27.29 2.90 17.66
CA VAL A 171 -26.69 3.01 16.34
C VAL A 171 -27.59 2.26 15.33
N PRO A 172 -28.22 2.96 14.36
CA PRO A 172 -28.97 2.31 13.29
C PRO A 172 -28.06 1.48 12.38
N PRO A 173 -28.58 0.41 11.77
CA PRO A 173 -27.82 -0.51 10.94
C PRO A 173 -27.35 0.11 9.62
N GLY A 174 -26.29 -0.45 9.04
CA GLY A 174 -25.82 -0.10 7.69
C GLY A 174 -25.00 1.19 7.62
N GLN A 175 -24.40 1.65 8.72
CA GLN A 175 -23.54 2.83 8.72
C GLN A 175 -22.09 2.47 8.39
N LEU A 176 -21.62 2.90 7.21
CA LEU A 176 -20.25 2.67 6.76
C LEU A 176 -19.21 3.42 7.61
N MET A 177 -18.19 2.69 8.07
CA MET A 177 -16.99 3.28 8.65
C MET A 177 -16.08 3.79 7.52
N ARG A 178 -15.99 5.12 7.40
CA ARG A 178 -15.12 5.80 6.42
C ARG A 178 -13.70 6.05 6.93
N LYS A 179 -13.43 5.76 8.20
CA LYS A 179 -12.15 5.97 8.87
C LYS A 179 -11.26 4.73 8.74
N GLN A 180 -9.97 4.90 9.01
CA GLN A 180 -9.02 3.79 8.99
C GLN A 180 -9.38 2.74 10.06
N VAL A 181 -9.56 1.50 9.61
CA VAL A 181 -9.78 0.35 10.50
C VAL A 181 -8.46 0.07 11.24
N PRO A 182 -8.50 -0.29 12.55
CA PRO A 182 -7.30 -0.66 13.29
C PRO A 182 -6.47 -1.73 12.55
N PRO A 183 -5.13 -1.57 12.42
CA PRO A 183 -4.29 -2.49 11.63
C PRO A 183 -4.38 -3.96 12.07
N GLU A 184 -4.48 -4.20 13.38
CA GLU A 184 -4.61 -5.53 13.98
C GLU A 184 -5.87 -6.25 13.49
N LYS A 185 -6.99 -5.53 13.41
CA LYS A 185 -8.26 -6.05 12.91
C LYS A 185 -8.27 -6.16 11.40
N THR A 186 -7.66 -5.22 10.68
CA THR A 186 -7.58 -5.21 9.21
C THR A 186 -7.00 -6.51 8.65
N ARG A 187 -5.97 -7.07 9.32
CA ARG A 187 -5.31 -8.30 8.88
C ARG A 187 -6.25 -9.52 8.97
N MET A 188 -6.97 -9.65 10.09
CA MET A 188 -7.97 -10.71 10.31
C MET A 188 -9.19 -10.54 9.40
N CYS A 189 -9.65 -9.30 9.23
CA CYS A 189 -10.78 -8.95 8.34
C CYS A 189 -10.53 -9.32 6.88
N THR A 190 -9.32 -9.01 6.37
CA THR A 190 -8.99 -9.16 4.96
C THR A 190 -8.71 -10.61 4.59
N LEU A 191 -8.03 -11.36 5.46
CA LEU A 191 -7.61 -12.73 5.14
C LEU A 191 -8.76 -13.74 5.18
N ASP A 192 -9.66 -13.66 6.16
CA ASP A 192 -10.65 -14.73 6.36
C ASP A 192 -11.98 -14.47 5.65
N PHE A 193 -12.43 -13.21 5.57
CA PHE A 193 -13.75 -12.89 5.03
C PHE A 193 -13.69 -12.48 3.56
N ALA A 194 -12.70 -11.65 3.17
CA ALA A 194 -12.61 -11.12 1.81
C ALA A 194 -11.92 -12.07 0.83
N THR A 195 -11.09 -12.99 1.32
CA THR A 195 -10.38 -13.96 0.49
C THR A 195 -11.32 -15.09 0.07
N LYS A 196 -11.65 -15.15 -1.22
CA LYS A 196 -12.34 -16.30 -1.82
C LYS A 196 -11.51 -16.87 -2.96
N LYS A 197 -11.50 -18.20 -3.07
CA LYS A 197 -10.94 -18.87 -4.26
C LYS A 197 -11.73 -18.43 -5.50
N PRO A 198 -11.12 -18.50 -6.70
CA PRO A 198 -11.74 -17.99 -7.93
C PRO A 198 -13.13 -18.59 -8.21
N ALA A 199 -13.29 -19.90 -8.07
CA ALA A 199 -14.57 -20.59 -8.27
C ALA A 199 -15.65 -20.10 -7.29
N ASP A 200 -15.31 -19.95 -6.01
CA ASP A 200 -16.25 -19.48 -4.97
C ASP A 200 -16.61 -18.00 -5.17
N ARG A 201 -15.65 -17.18 -5.61
CA ARG A 201 -15.89 -15.77 -5.95
C ARG A 201 -16.83 -15.67 -7.15
N LEU A 202 -16.59 -16.46 -8.21
CA LEU A 202 -17.45 -16.48 -9.38
C LEU A 202 -18.88 -16.89 -9.02
N ARG A 203 -19.04 -17.96 -8.23
CA ARG A 203 -20.37 -18.39 -7.74
C ARG A 203 -21.05 -17.30 -6.93
N SER A 204 -20.31 -16.57 -6.10
CA SER A 204 -20.85 -15.44 -5.33
C SER A 204 -21.29 -14.28 -6.22
N ILE A 205 -20.56 -13.99 -7.31
CA ILE A 205 -20.93 -12.95 -8.28
C ILE A 205 -22.20 -13.36 -9.03
N VAL A 206 -22.27 -14.61 -9.51
CA VAL A 206 -23.44 -15.15 -10.23
C VAL A 206 -24.67 -15.17 -9.34
N ASN A 207 -24.55 -15.63 -8.10
CA ASN A 207 -25.65 -15.57 -7.11
C ASN A 207 -26.06 -14.12 -6.81
N GLY A 208 -25.11 -13.19 -6.84
CA GLY A 208 -25.33 -11.75 -6.68
C GLY A 208 -26.20 -11.13 -7.78
N LEU A 209 -26.17 -11.65 -9.00
CA LEU A 209 -27.03 -11.17 -10.10
C LEU A 209 -28.52 -11.34 -9.75
N GLY A 210 -28.88 -12.40 -9.03
CA GLY A 210 -30.24 -12.61 -8.52
C GLY A 210 -30.66 -11.57 -7.48
N VAL A 211 -29.70 -11.04 -6.69
CA VAL A 211 -29.95 -9.97 -5.72
C VAL A 211 -30.12 -8.61 -6.41
N LEU A 212 -29.35 -8.37 -7.48
CA LEU A 212 -29.38 -7.13 -8.24
C LEU A 212 -30.64 -7.01 -9.10
N ALA A 213 -31.21 -8.15 -9.53
CA ALA A 213 -32.52 -8.26 -10.16
C ALA A 213 -32.82 -7.19 -11.24
N TYR A 214 -31.84 -6.89 -12.12
CA TYR A 214 -31.97 -5.82 -13.12
C TYR A 214 -33.26 -5.89 -13.94
N GLY A 215 -33.69 -7.09 -14.30
CA GLY A 215 -34.91 -7.33 -15.06
C GLY A 215 -36.20 -7.01 -14.30
N GLN A 216 -36.18 -6.88 -12.97
CA GLN A 216 -37.33 -6.45 -12.14
C GLN A 216 -37.30 -4.95 -11.83
N SER A 217 -36.24 -4.24 -12.21
CA SER A 217 -36.13 -2.81 -11.96
C SER A 217 -37.01 -2.03 -12.94
N GLU A 218 -38.01 -1.32 -12.41
CA GLU A 218 -38.89 -0.43 -13.17
C GLU A 218 -38.09 0.62 -13.96
N TYR A 219 -37.06 1.19 -13.34
CA TYR A 219 -36.18 2.17 -13.97
C TYR A 219 -35.49 1.60 -15.22
N VAL A 220 -34.88 0.42 -15.14
CA VAL A 220 -34.15 -0.19 -16.27
C VAL A 220 -35.09 -0.43 -17.46
N ARG A 221 -36.32 -0.89 -17.18
CA ARG A 221 -37.35 -1.09 -18.20
C ARG A 221 -37.83 0.22 -18.82
N GLN A 222 -38.01 1.27 -18.01
CA GLN A 222 -38.44 2.58 -18.49
C GLN A 222 -37.42 3.22 -19.45
N PHE A 223 -36.12 2.98 -19.23
CA PHE A 223 -35.05 3.40 -20.15
C PHE A 223 -34.88 2.47 -21.37
N GLY A 224 -35.74 1.46 -21.55
CA GLY A 224 -35.68 0.51 -22.68
C GLY A 224 -34.43 -0.38 -22.67
N MET A 225 -33.75 -0.50 -21.53
CA MET A 225 -32.55 -1.32 -21.41
C MET A 225 -32.91 -2.75 -21.03
N THR A 226 -32.33 -3.73 -21.71
CA THR A 226 -32.47 -5.14 -21.37
C THR A 226 -31.12 -5.72 -20.97
N VAL A 227 -31.04 -6.28 -19.76
CA VAL A 227 -29.86 -7.01 -19.30
C VAL A 227 -30.12 -8.49 -19.52
N ASP A 228 -29.28 -9.15 -20.32
CA ASP A 228 -29.35 -10.59 -20.49
C ASP A 228 -28.91 -11.30 -19.19
N HIS A 229 -29.90 -11.85 -18.47
CA HIS A 229 -29.69 -12.60 -17.24
C HIS A 229 -29.27 -14.06 -17.49
N THR A 230 -29.41 -14.54 -18.72
CA THR A 230 -29.17 -15.94 -19.11
C THR A 230 -27.78 -16.18 -19.70
N ALA A 231 -27.14 -15.15 -20.27
CA ALA A 231 -25.79 -15.24 -20.84
C ALA A 231 -24.69 -15.59 -19.82
N GLY A 232 -24.93 -15.36 -18.52
CA GLY A 232 -23.94 -15.58 -17.47
C GLY A 232 -22.68 -14.70 -17.63
N PRO A 233 -21.55 -15.08 -17.02
CA PRO A 233 -20.29 -14.36 -17.19
C PRO A 233 -19.82 -14.37 -18.65
N LEU A 234 -19.33 -13.23 -19.14
CA LEU A 234 -18.79 -13.10 -20.50
C LEU A 234 -17.61 -14.06 -20.71
N LYS A 235 -17.69 -14.88 -21.75
CA LYS A 235 -16.59 -15.74 -22.20
C LYS A 235 -15.69 -14.95 -23.12
N VAL A 236 -14.42 -14.80 -22.75
CA VAL A 236 -13.43 -14.05 -23.52
C VAL A 236 -12.28 -14.96 -23.96
N GLN A 237 -11.75 -14.72 -25.15
CA GLN A 237 -10.52 -15.38 -25.59
C GLN A 237 -9.32 -14.66 -24.95
N ALA A 238 -8.45 -15.43 -24.30
CA ALA A 238 -7.22 -14.92 -23.70
C ALA A 238 -5.99 -15.60 -24.30
N ARG A 239 -4.86 -14.89 -24.29
CA ARG A 239 -3.56 -15.44 -24.71
C ARG A 239 -2.66 -15.60 -23.49
N VAL A 240 -1.80 -16.61 -23.48
CA VAL A 240 -0.80 -16.79 -22.41
C VAL A 240 0.58 -16.49 -23.00
N LEU A 241 1.19 -15.40 -22.55
CA LEU A 241 2.53 -15.00 -22.98
C LEU A 241 3.58 -15.97 -22.45
N LYS A 242 4.64 -16.16 -23.24
CA LYS A 242 5.82 -16.91 -22.80
C LYS A 242 6.61 -16.08 -21.78
N PRO A 243 6.99 -16.63 -20.62
CA PRO A 243 7.82 -15.91 -19.66
C PRO A 243 9.24 -15.71 -20.20
N PRO A 244 9.92 -14.61 -19.84
CA PRO A 244 11.28 -14.35 -20.28
C PRO A 244 12.26 -15.36 -19.64
N MET A 245 13.32 -15.69 -20.37
CA MET A 245 14.45 -16.39 -19.78
C MET A 245 15.24 -15.44 -18.89
N LEU A 246 15.67 -15.90 -17.71
CA LEU A 246 16.47 -15.14 -16.77
C LEU A 246 17.88 -15.73 -16.67
N LYS A 247 18.89 -14.87 -16.64
CA LYS A 247 20.30 -15.24 -16.55
C LYS A 247 20.89 -14.92 -15.17
N TYR A 248 21.60 -15.90 -14.63
CA TYR A 248 22.35 -15.85 -13.37
C TYR A 248 23.87 -15.79 -13.63
N GLY A 249 24.67 -15.69 -12.57
CA GLY A 249 26.12 -15.53 -12.68
C GLY A 249 26.85 -16.79 -13.15
N VAL A 250 28.05 -16.62 -13.74
CA VAL A 250 28.89 -17.68 -14.33
C VAL A 250 29.21 -18.83 -13.35
N GLY A 251 29.24 -18.54 -12.05
CA GLY A 251 29.46 -19.56 -11.01
C GLY A 251 28.24 -20.43 -10.66
N SER A 252 27.14 -20.32 -11.42
CA SER A 252 25.92 -21.12 -11.23
C SER A 252 26.03 -22.43 -11.99
N ARG A 253 25.52 -23.54 -11.42
CA ARG A 253 25.38 -24.81 -12.17
C ARG A 253 24.35 -24.68 -13.28
N GLN A 254 23.32 -23.86 -13.05
CA GLN A 254 22.30 -23.51 -14.03
C GLN A 254 22.34 -22.01 -14.31
N LEU A 255 22.90 -21.63 -15.47
CA LEU A 255 23.09 -20.22 -15.86
C LEU A 255 21.78 -19.53 -16.25
N THR A 256 20.83 -20.26 -16.82
CA THR A 256 19.56 -19.72 -17.29
C THR A 256 18.38 -20.47 -16.71
N ILE A 257 17.30 -19.75 -16.41
CA ILE A 257 16.05 -20.33 -15.94
C ILE A 257 14.86 -19.69 -16.64
N THR A 258 13.91 -20.52 -17.05
CA THR A 258 12.61 -20.07 -17.51
C THR A 258 11.61 -20.22 -16.36
N PRO A 259 10.99 -19.13 -15.88
CA PRO A 259 9.96 -19.19 -14.85
C PRO A 259 8.81 -20.14 -15.22
N ARG A 260 8.23 -20.80 -14.22
CA ARG A 260 7.02 -21.63 -14.38
C ARG A 260 5.94 -21.12 -13.43
N ASP A 261 4.73 -20.90 -13.96
CA ASP A 261 3.58 -20.36 -13.21
C ASP A 261 3.91 -19.10 -12.38
N GLY A 262 4.78 -18.24 -12.93
CA GLY A 262 5.18 -16.99 -12.29
C GLY A 262 6.12 -17.16 -11.08
N ALA A 263 6.79 -18.30 -10.92
CA ALA A 263 7.78 -18.53 -9.86
C ALA A 263 9.01 -19.29 -10.36
N TRP A 264 10.13 -19.10 -9.67
CA TRP A 264 11.36 -19.88 -9.84
C TRP A 264 12.14 -19.97 -8.52
N ASN A 265 13.15 -20.83 -8.47
CA ASN A 265 13.99 -21.04 -7.29
C ASN A 265 15.45 -20.61 -7.55
N MET A 266 16.19 -20.40 -6.47
CA MET A 266 17.62 -20.03 -6.48
C MET A 266 18.54 -21.21 -6.17
N VAL A 267 18.00 -22.44 -6.11
CA VAL A 267 18.82 -23.62 -5.81
C VAL A 267 19.84 -23.80 -6.94
N ASP A 268 21.09 -24.04 -6.54
CA ASP A 268 22.27 -24.18 -7.42
C ASP A 268 22.60 -22.94 -8.29
N LYS A 269 22.16 -21.75 -7.87
CA LYS A 269 22.35 -20.49 -8.61
C LYS A 269 23.06 -19.44 -7.77
N ARG A 270 23.99 -18.73 -8.41
CA ARG A 270 24.70 -17.58 -7.85
C ARG A 270 24.25 -16.29 -8.53
N PHE A 271 24.23 -15.20 -7.79
CA PHE A 271 23.83 -13.90 -8.34
C PHE A 271 24.70 -13.48 -9.51
N PHE A 272 24.10 -12.74 -10.45
CA PHE A 272 24.78 -12.26 -11.65
C PHE A 272 26.01 -11.41 -11.32
N LYS A 273 25.85 -10.48 -10.36
CA LYS A 273 26.94 -9.69 -9.78
C LYS A 273 26.79 -9.69 -8.25
N PRO A 274 27.44 -10.63 -7.55
CA PRO A 274 27.42 -10.68 -6.09
C PRO A 274 28.32 -9.60 -5.49
N VAL A 275 27.93 -9.08 -4.32
CA VAL A 275 28.73 -8.14 -3.54
C VAL A 275 29.68 -8.84 -2.56
N SER A 276 30.72 -8.12 -2.13
CA SER A 276 31.60 -8.52 -1.03
C SER A 276 31.32 -7.64 0.18
N ILE A 277 31.14 -8.27 1.34
CA ILE A 277 30.80 -7.64 2.62
C ILE A 277 31.86 -8.05 3.63
N GLU A 278 32.81 -7.15 3.86
CA GLU A 278 33.94 -7.38 4.77
C GLU A 278 33.59 -6.98 6.20
N ARG A 279 32.79 -5.93 6.36
CA ARG A 279 32.45 -5.34 7.66
C ARG A 279 30.94 -5.24 7.81
N TRP A 280 30.40 -5.96 8.78
CA TRP A 280 28.98 -5.89 9.09
C TRP A 280 28.71 -6.04 10.57
N VAL A 281 27.60 -5.45 11.00
CA VAL A 281 27.20 -5.36 12.41
C VAL A 281 25.78 -5.88 12.56
N VAL A 282 25.52 -6.60 13.64
CA VAL A 282 24.21 -7.09 14.05
C VAL A 282 23.78 -6.33 15.32
N ILE A 283 22.67 -5.62 15.25
CA ILE A 283 22.06 -4.93 16.39
C ILE A 283 20.73 -5.60 16.74
N ILE A 284 20.55 -5.97 18.00
CA ILE A 284 19.38 -6.70 18.50
C ILE A 284 18.61 -5.82 19.48
N TYR A 285 17.38 -5.45 19.11
CA TYR A 285 16.45 -4.68 19.94
C TYR A 285 15.43 -5.55 20.69
N GLU A 286 15.49 -6.87 20.49
CA GLU A 286 14.62 -7.83 21.18
C GLU A 286 15.22 -8.20 22.55
N GLN A 287 14.35 -8.55 23.50
CA GLN A 287 14.79 -8.98 24.82
C GLN A 287 15.59 -10.29 24.74
N GLN A 288 16.73 -10.35 25.43
CA GLN A 288 17.62 -11.52 25.42
C GLN A 288 16.93 -12.81 25.90
N ARG A 289 15.91 -12.70 26.77
CA ARG A 289 15.07 -13.84 27.20
C ARG A 289 14.30 -14.47 26.03
N ARG A 290 13.88 -13.68 25.04
CA ARG A 290 13.12 -14.14 23.86
C ARG A 290 14.04 -14.48 22.69
N PHE A 291 15.16 -13.76 22.56
CA PHE A 291 16.15 -13.96 21.52
C PHE A 291 17.53 -14.09 22.17
N ASN A 292 17.88 -15.32 22.54
CA ASN A 292 19.13 -15.64 23.23
C ASN A 292 20.33 -15.64 22.27
N GLU A 293 21.53 -15.73 22.83
CA GLU A 293 22.79 -15.74 22.07
C GLU A 293 22.87 -16.93 21.09
N GLY A 294 22.38 -18.10 21.49
CA GLY A 294 22.31 -19.27 20.60
C GLY A 294 21.47 -19.01 19.35
N ALA A 295 20.27 -18.42 19.50
CA ALA A 295 19.42 -18.06 18.37
C ALA A 295 20.03 -16.97 17.49
N ALA A 296 20.78 -16.02 18.08
CA ALA A 296 21.52 -15.03 17.32
C ALA A 296 22.62 -15.69 16.48
N GLN A 297 23.37 -16.62 17.05
CA GLN A 297 24.43 -17.34 16.35
C GLN A 297 23.88 -18.25 15.24
N ASP A 298 22.77 -18.96 15.49
CA ASP A 298 22.09 -19.76 14.48
C ASP A 298 21.63 -18.91 13.29
N MET A 299 21.12 -17.70 13.57
CA MET A 299 20.71 -16.75 12.55
C MET A 299 21.89 -16.26 11.72
N ILE A 300 23.00 -15.91 12.38
CA ILE A 300 24.24 -15.49 11.72
C ILE A 300 24.77 -16.62 10.82
N ASN A 301 24.89 -17.83 11.35
CA ASN A 301 25.35 -19.00 10.61
C ASN A 301 24.45 -19.28 9.39
N GLY A 302 23.12 -19.24 9.58
CA GLY A 302 22.16 -19.43 8.49
C GLY A 302 22.27 -18.37 7.40
N LEU A 303 22.48 -17.10 7.77
CA LEU A 303 22.69 -16.00 6.84
C LEU A 303 24.02 -16.12 6.10
N VAL A 304 25.12 -16.42 6.80
CA VAL A 304 26.45 -16.61 6.22
C VAL A 304 26.46 -17.75 5.20
N ASN A 305 25.87 -18.89 5.55
CA ASN A 305 25.75 -20.03 4.64
C ASN A 305 24.92 -19.67 3.40
N SER A 306 23.76 -19.04 3.59
CA SER A 306 22.90 -18.63 2.47
C SER A 306 23.57 -17.60 1.55
N CYS A 307 24.33 -16.65 2.13
CA CYS A 307 25.13 -15.68 1.37
C CYS A 307 26.21 -16.39 0.53
N ARG A 308 26.89 -17.38 1.11
CA ARG A 308 27.91 -18.18 0.40
C ARG A 308 27.30 -18.94 -0.77
N ASP A 309 26.13 -19.55 -0.58
CA ASP A 309 25.46 -20.34 -1.62
C ASP A 309 25.10 -19.48 -2.84
N VAL A 310 24.63 -18.25 -2.62
CA VAL A 310 24.30 -17.30 -3.70
C VAL A 310 25.51 -16.52 -4.23
N GLY A 311 26.70 -16.74 -3.67
CA GLY A 311 27.96 -16.16 -4.12
C GLY A 311 28.36 -14.83 -3.47
N ILE A 312 27.62 -14.33 -2.48
CA ILE A 312 28.03 -13.16 -1.67
C ILE A 312 29.18 -13.57 -0.76
N LYS A 313 30.29 -12.84 -0.83
CA LYS A 313 31.41 -13.01 0.10
C LYS A 313 31.11 -12.24 1.38
N LEU A 314 30.67 -12.92 2.44
CA LEU A 314 30.37 -12.32 3.73
C LEU A 314 31.41 -12.75 4.77
N ALA A 315 31.95 -11.79 5.54
CA ALA A 315 32.84 -12.09 6.66
C ALA A 315 32.11 -12.97 7.72
N PRO A 316 32.76 -14.02 8.25
CA PRO A 316 32.08 -15.03 9.08
C PRO A 316 31.66 -14.50 10.46
N THR A 317 32.37 -13.51 11.01
CA THR A 317 32.15 -13.01 12.37
C THR A 317 31.67 -11.55 12.35
N PRO A 318 30.38 -11.27 12.63
CA PRO A 318 29.88 -9.91 12.82
C PRO A 318 30.19 -9.37 14.22
N PHE A 319 30.13 -8.05 14.38
CA PHE A 319 29.96 -7.43 15.70
C PHE A 319 28.51 -7.51 16.14
N ILE A 320 28.25 -7.95 17.38
CA ILE A 320 26.90 -8.12 17.91
C ILE A 320 26.69 -7.17 19.09
N PHE A 321 25.59 -6.41 19.05
CA PHE A 321 25.19 -5.49 20.12
C PHE A 321 23.73 -5.75 20.52
N TRP A 322 23.47 -5.83 21.83
CA TRP A 322 22.12 -5.83 22.39
C TRP A 322 21.79 -4.43 22.89
N GLU A 323 20.71 -3.85 22.37
CA GLU A 323 20.37 -2.45 22.61
C GLU A 323 18.93 -2.29 23.09
N ASN A 324 18.69 -1.21 23.84
CA ASN A 324 17.34 -0.89 24.32
C ASN A 324 16.54 -0.13 23.25
N GLY A 325 15.44 -0.74 22.77
CA GLY A 325 14.54 -0.14 21.77
C GLY A 325 13.76 1.08 22.24
N GLN A 326 13.76 1.40 23.54
CA GLN A 326 13.21 2.64 24.09
C GLN A 326 14.23 3.79 24.16
N GLY A 327 15.51 3.50 23.91
CA GLY A 327 16.59 4.49 23.91
C GLY A 327 16.65 5.32 22.63
N ARG A 328 17.63 6.22 22.54
CA ARG A 328 17.93 6.96 21.31
C ARG A 328 18.62 6.05 20.29
N ILE A 329 17.82 5.46 19.42
CA ILE A 329 18.25 4.51 18.38
C ILE A 329 19.39 5.06 17.51
N ALA A 330 19.31 6.32 17.09
CA ALA A 330 20.34 6.92 16.24
C ALA A 330 21.73 6.95 16.92
N ASP A 331 21.77 7.22 18.23
CA ASP A 331 23.02 7.27 18.99
C ASP A 331 23.60 5.87 19.21
N GLN A 332 22.74 4.88 19.49
CA GLN A 332 23.12 3.47 19.59
C GLN A 332 23.69 2.92 18.28
N LEU A 333 23.04 3.21 17.15
CA LEU A 333 23.54 2.82 15.82
C LEU A 333 24.88 3.50 15.49
N ARG A 334 25.03 4.78 15.89
CA ARG A 334 26.30 5.51 15.74
C ARG A 334 27.41 4.88 16.59
N ALA A 335 27.12 4.52 17.84
CA ALA A 335 28.07 3.87 18.73
C ALA A 335 28.52 2.50 18.17
N ALA A 336 27.59 1.69 17.69
CA ALA A 336 27.89 0.39 17.06
C ALA A 336 28.76 0.56 15.80
N GLY A 337 28.46 1.57 14.97
CA GLY A 337 29.28 1.93 13.81
C GLY A 337 30.69 2.41 14.20
N ALA A 338 30.81 3.23 15.23
CA ALA A 338 32.09 3.73 15.74
C ALA A 338 32.96 2.62 16.35
N ALA A 339 32.36 1.67 17.06
CA ALA A 339 33.05 0.49 17.57
C ALA A 339 33.66 -0.35 16.44
N CYS A 340 32.88 -0.58 15.37
CA CYS A 340 33.37 -1.26 14.16
C CYS A 340 34.51 -0.47 13.50
N ALA A 341 34.37 0.86 13.38
CA ALA A 341 35.40 1.71 12.79
C ALA A 341 36.70 1.74 13.61
N LYS A 342 36.62 1.70 14.94
CA LYS A 342 37.80 1.67 15.82
C LYS A 342 38.62 0.38 15.64
N GLN A 343 37.96 -0.75 15.43
CA GLN A 343 38.65 -2.04 15.29
C GLN A 343 39.08 -2.33 13.85
N MET A 344 38.24 -1.99 12.87
CA MET A 344 38.45 -2.33 11.45
C MET A 344 38.97 -1.16 10.59
N LYS A 345 39.31 -0.02 11.23
CA LYS A 345 39.76 1.26 10.60
C LYS A 345 38.77 1.89 9.61
N ALA A 346 37.60 1.29 9.41
CA ALA A 346 36.56 1.75 8.51
C ALA A 346 35.19 1.34 9.02
N GLY A 347 34.15 2.13 8.71
CA GLY A 347 32.77 1.82 9.09
C GLY A 347 32.21 0.55 8.43
N PRO A 348 31.06 0.06 8.92
CA PRO A 348 30.41 -1.13 8.39
C PRO A 348 29.81 -0.90 7.00
N ASN A 349 29.86 -1.93 6.15
CA ASN A 349 29.16 -1.95 4.86
C ASN A 349 27.66 -2.25 5.02
N LEU A 350 27.31 -3.07 6.02
CA LEU A 350 25.95 -3.52 6.26
C LEU A 350 25.64 -3.51 7.77
N MET A 351 24.47 -2.99 8.13
CA MET A 351 23.89 -3.11 9.46
C MET A 351 22.65 -4.02 9.41
N VAL A 352 22.70 -5.16 10.06
CA VAL A 352 21.56 -6.07 10.23
C VAL A 352 20.90 -5.76 11.57
N VAL A 353 19.61 -5.42 11.55
CA VAL A 353 18.89 -5.00 12.76
C VAL A 353 17.74 -5.96 13.06
N ILE A 354 17.75 -6.58 14.24
CA ILE A 354 16.68 -7.47 14.70
C ILE A 354 15.66 -6.66 15.49
N LEU A 355 14.42 -6.68 15.01
CA LEU A 355 13.31 -5.92 15.56
C LEU A 355 12.34 -6.82 16.34
N PRO A 356 11.81 -6.36 17.48
CA PRO A 356 10.72 -7.03 18.19
C PRO A 356 9.39 -6.92 17.44
N GLU A 357 8.39 -7.65 17.90
CA GLU A 357 7.02 -7.51 17.39
C GLU A 357 6.47 -6.11 17.71
N GLY A 358 5.93 -5.42 16.70
CA GLY A 358 5.43 -4.04 16.85
C GLY A 358 6.49 -2.93 16.77
N GLY A 359 7.77 -3.24 16.53
CA GLY A 359 8.87 -2.26 16.44
C GLY A 359 8.89 -1.36 15.21
N ASN A 360 7.74 -0.82 14.78
CA ASN A 360 7.65 0.05 13.59
C ASN A 360 8.39 1.39 13.81
N ASP A 361 8.35 1.94 15.01
CA ASP A 361 9.04 3.20 15.33
C ASP A 361 10.56 3.02 15.29
N ILE A 362 11.02 1.85 15.75
CA ILE A 362 12.43 1.44 15.68
C ILE A 362 12.85 1.30 14.21
N TYR A 363 12.02 0.64 13.40
CA TYR A 363 12.27 0.50 11.96
C TYR A 363 12.43 1.87 11.28
N THR A 364 11.51 2.80 11.52
CA THR A 364 11.57 4.16 10.95
C THR A 364 12.86 4.87 11.33
N SER A 365 13.26 4.77 12.61
CA SER A 365 14.50 5.38 13.10
C SER A 365 15.76 4.78 12.49
N VAL A 366 15.82 3.45 12.36
CA VAL A 366 16.94 2.75 11.69
C VAL A 366 17.04 3.17 10.23
N LYS A 367 15.90 3.31 9.54
CA LYS A 367 15.87 3.74 8.13
C LYS A 367 16.26 5.19 7.94
N HIS A 368 15.81 6.10 8.80
CA HIS A 368 16.27 7.48 8.80
C HIS A 368 17.79 7.55 8.98
N PHE A 369 18.33 6.86 9.99
CA PHE A 369 19.76 6.84 10.27
C PHE A 369 20.59 6.29 9.10
N GLY A 370 20.19 5.14 8.53
CA GLY A 370 20.92 4.49 7.46
C GLY A 370 20.82 5.20 6.12
N ASP A 371 19.61 5.56 5.68
CA ASP A 371 19.35 6.07 4.34
C ASP A 371 19.65 7.58 4.21
N ILE A 372 19.45 8.35 5.30
CA ILE A 372 19.51 9.81 5.31
C ILE A 372 20.77 10.31 6.04
N THR A 373 20.99 9.88 7.29
CA THR A 373 22.02 10.49 8.15
C THR A 373 23.44 10.01 7.82
N MET A 374 23.67 8.69 7.80
CA MET A 374 25.02 8.12 7.71
C MET A 374 25.32 7.45 6.36
N GLY A 375 24.29 7.16 5.56
CA GLY A 375 24.46 6.55 4.25
C GLY A 375 24.95 5.10 4.26
N VAL A 376 24.51 4.30 5.24
CA VAL A 376 24.90 2.88 5.41
C VAL A 376 23.72 1.97 5.09
N ALA A 377 23.97 0.88 4.36
CA ALA A 377 22.92 -0.08 4.03
C ALA A 377 22.39 -0.79 5.28
N THR A 378 21.07 -0.74 5.50
CA THR A 378 20.40 -1.37 6.64
C THR A 378 19.45 -2.50 6.21
N GLN A 379 19.53 -3.64 6.89
CA GLN A 379 18.63 -4.78 6.70
C GLN A 379 17.95 -5.16 8.02
N CYS A 380 16.67 -4.80 8.15
CA CYS A 380 15.87 -5.15 9.32
C CYS A 380 15.25 -6.55 9.17
N LEU A 381 15.26 -7.34 10.24
CA LEU A 381 14.63 -8.65 10.32
C LEU A 381 13.76 -8.72 11.58
N LYS A 382 12.63 -9.44 11.53
CA LYS A 382 11.78 -9.63 12.71
C LYS A 382 12.29 -10.81 13.55
N SER A 383 12.36 -10.64 14.87
CA SER A 383 12.80 -11.70 15.80
C SER A 383 12.03 -13.01 15.58
N SER A 384 10.69 -12.93 15.46
CA SER A 384 9.82 -14.09 15.24
C SER A 384 10.01 -14.80 13.89
N LYS A 385 10.66 -14.17 12.91
CA LYS A 385 11.01 -14.79 11.61
C LYS A 385 12.42 -15.36 11.58
N CYS A 386 13.31 -14.87 12.44
CA CYS A 386 14.68 -15.36 12.57
C CYS A 386 14.76 -16.64 13.41
N PHE A 387 13.85 -16.81 14.38
CA PHE A 387 13.81 -18.01 15.20
C PHE A 387 13.54 -19.26 14.35
N ARG A 388 14.51 -20.19 14.31
CA ARG A 388 14.47 -21.43 13.50
C ARG A 388 14.07 -21.19 12.03
N ALA A 389 14.63 -20.15 11.43
CA ALA A 389 14.27 -19.76 10.07
C ALA A 389 14.71 -20.81 9.03
N LYS A 390 13.87 -21.02 8.01
CA LYS A 390 14.18 -21.90 6.88
C LYS A 390 15.22 -21.26 5.96
N PRO A 391 16.06 -22.04 5.25
CA PRO A 391 17.02 -21.51 4.27
C PRO A 391 16.39 -20.57 3.22
N GLN A 392 15.16 -20.87 2.78
CA GLN A 392 14.41 -20.02 1.83
C GLN A 392 14.19 -18.59 2.35
N TYR A 393 14.04 -18.40 3.66
CA TYR A 393 13.89 -17.07 4.26
C TYR A 393 15.19 -16.27 4.10
N TYR A 394 16.33 -16.86 4.46
CA TYR A 394 17.64 -16.23 4.31
C TYR A 394 17.98 -15.94 2.85
N ALA A 395 17.67 -16.86 1.93
CA ALA A 395 17.86 -16.60 0.50
C ALA A 395 17.07 -15.36 0.02
N ASN A 396 15.84 -15.18 0.50
CA ASN A 396 15.03 -13.99 0.21
C ASN A 396 15.54 -12.70 0.90
N VAL A 397 16.34 -12.83 1.97
CA VAL A 397 17.05 -11.72 2.61
C VAL A 397 18.29 -11.37 1.80
N CYS A 398 19.06 -12.36 1.34
CA CYS A 398 20.23 -12.17 0.47
C CYS A 398 19.89 -11.42 -0.82
N LEU A 399 18.72 -11.70 -1.42
CA LEU A 399 18.20 -10.94 -2.57
C LEU A 399 18.17 -9.42 -2.31
N LYS A 400 17.75 -9.02 -1.11
CA LYS A 400 17.66 -7.59 -0.73
C LYS A 400 19.03 -7.01 -0.38
N ILE A 401 19.84 -7.77 0.35
CA ILE A 401 21.18 -7.33 0.77
C ILE A 401 22.06 -7.05 -0.46
N ASN A 402 22.08 -7.96 -1.44
CA ASN A 402 22.91 -7.81 -2.63
C ASN A 402 22.59 -6.51 -3.38
N VAL A 403 21.30 -6.25 -3.59
CA VAL A 403 20.80 -5.10 -4.36
C VAL A 403 20.99 -3.78 -3.62
N LYS A 404 20.83 -3.75 -2.30
CA LYS A 404 21.14 -2.57 -1.46
C LYS A 404 22.60 -2.14 -1.53
N LEU A 405 23.49 -3.09 -1.76
CA LEU A 405 24.92 -2.86 -1.86
C LEU A 405 25.39 -2.70 -3.32
N GLY A 406 24.45 -2.60 -4.28
CA GLY A 406 24.74 -2.34 -5.69
C GLY A 406 25.08 -3.59 -6.51
N GLY A 407 24.86 -4.79 -5.97
CA GLY A 407 24.90 -6.05 -6.70
C GLY A 407 23.71 -6.24 -7.63
N ILE A 408 23.80 -7.24 -8.51
CA ILE A 408 22.74 -7.62 -9.46
C ILE A 408 22.40 -9.09 -9.21
N ASN A 409 21.12 -9.37 -8.95
CA ASN A 409 20.67 -10.74 -8.68
C ASN A 409 20.56 -11.55 -9.96
N THR A 410 19.80 -11.02 -10.92
CA THR A 410 19.45 -11.65 -12.21
C THR A 410 19.25 -10.59 -13.27
N ILE A 411 19.48 -10.95 -14.53
CA ILE A 411 19.15 -10.11 -15.69
C ILE A 411 18.20 -10.87 -16.63
N PRO A 412 17.31 -10.18 -17.37
CA PRO A 412 16.56 -10.80 -18.45
C PRO A 412 17.50 -11.20 -19.59
N ASP A 413 17.24 -12.34 -20.23
CA ASP A 413 18.01 -12.75 -21.40
C ASP A 413 17.69 -11.82 -22.59
N PRO A 414 18.71 -11.26 -23.27
CA PRO A 414 18.50 -10.36 -24.41
C PRO A 414 17.64 -10.95 -25.53
N SER A 415 17.66 -12.28 -25.71
CA SER A 415 16.85 -12.96 -26.73
C SER A 415 15.35 -12.94 -26.41
N SER A 416 14.98 -12.82 -25.14
CA SER A 416 13.58 -12.76 -24.70
C SER A 416 12.98 -11.36 -24.82
N VAL A 417 13.79 -10.30 -24.67
CA VAL A 417 13.33 -8.90 -24.70
C VAL A 417 14.40 -7.99 -25.31
N SER A 418 14.48 -8.01 -26.64
CA SER A 418 15.45 -7.21 -27.39
C SER A 418 15.30 -5.72 -27.14
N VAL A 419 14.07 -5.22 -26.94
CA VAL A 419 13.78 -3.79 -26.70
C VAL A 419 14.51 -3.24 -25.47
N LEU A 420 14.61 -4.03 -24.39
CA LEU A 420 15.23 -3.59 -23.14
C LEU A 420 16.76 -3.59 -23.20
N THR A 421 17.32 -4.48 -24.02
CA THR A 421 18.77 -4.76 -24.09
C THR A 421 19.39 -4.27 -25.40
N ASP A 422 18.66 -3.45 -26.15
CA ASP A 422 19.08 -2.91 -27.45
C ASP A 422 20.25 -1.94 -27.28
N GLN A 423 21.43 -2.37 -27.74
CA GLN A 423 22.66 -1.58 -27.65
C GLN A 423 22.67 -0.33 -28.54
N HIS A 424 21.88 -0.35 -29.63
CA HIS A 424 21.81 0.75 -30.61
C HIS A 424 20.78 1.79 -30.21
N ASN A 425 19.75 1.38 -29.46
CA ASN A 425 18.71 2.25 -28.94
C ASN A 425 18.55 2.05 -27.42
N PRO A 426 19.43 2.70 -26.64
CA PRO A 426 19.39 2.60 -25.20
C PRO A 426 18.04 3.06 -24.66
N THR A 427 17.43 2.19 -23.86
CA THR A 427 16.08 2.36 -23.34
C THR A 427 16.13 2.60 -21.85
N ILE A 428 15.44 3.65 -21.40
CA ILE A 428 15.18 3.90 -19.99
C ILE A 428 13.70 3.64 -19.70
N VAL A 429 13.45 2.83 -18.69
CA VAL A 429 12.13 2.49 -18.17
C VAL A 429 11.95 3.20 -16.85
N MET A 430 10.93 4.04 -16.80
CA MET A 430 10.55 4.83 -15.64
C MET A 430 9.25 4.31 -15.04
N GLY A 431 9.14 4.35 -13.72
CA GLY A 431 7.94 4.04 -12.95
C GLY A 431 7.63 5.20 -12.01
N ALA A 432 6.39 5.64 -12.00
CA ALA A 432 5.96 6.76 -11.18
C ALA A 432 4.69 6.43 -10.39
N ASP A 433 4.69 6.82 -9.11
CA ASP A 433 3.57 6.61 -8.20
C ASP A 433 3.37 7.82 -7.28
N VAL A 434 2.14 7.96 -6.77
CA VAL A 434 1.74 8.98 -5.81
C VAL A 434 0.95 8.30 -4.69
N ILE A 435 1.39 8.51 -3.44
CA ILE A 435 0.67 8.03 -2.26
C ILE A 435 0.02 9.18 -1.51
N HIS A 436 -1.27 9.04 -1.26
CA HIS A 436 -2.06 9.99 -0.48
C HIS A 436 -2.13 9.59 1.00
N PRO A 437 -2.34 10.56 1.90
CA PRO A 437 -2.63 10.27 3.29
C PRO A 437 -3.95 9.49 3.44
N ALA A 438 -4.09 8.80 4.57
CA ALA A 438 -5.27 8.00 4.87
C ALA A 438 -6.56 8.85 4.78
N PRO A 439 -7.71 8.24 4.42
CA PRO A 439 -9.00 8.94 4.43
C PRO A 439 -9.28 9.57 5.81
N GLY A 440 -9.59 10.87 5.82
CA GLY A 440 -9.84 11.63 7.05
C GLY A 440 -8.60 12.17 7.76
N SER A 441 -7.40 12.01 7.19
CA SER A 441 -6.21 12.76 7.61
C SER A 441 -6.11 14.06 6.81
N ASP A 442 -6.54 15.18 7.39
CA ASP A 442 -6.47 16.51 6.78
C ASP A 442 -5.09 17.16 7.04
N GLY A 443 -4.61 18.00 6.12
CA GLY A 443 -3.33 18.73 6.25
C GLY A 443 -2.04 17.93 6.02
N ARG A 444 -2.13 16.65 5.64
CA ARG A 444 -0.94 15.83 5.31
C ARG A 444 -0.60 15.88 3.81
N PRO A 445 0.69 15.97 3.44
CA PRO A 445 1.08 16.00 2.03
C PRO A 445 0.88 14.66 1.35
N SER A 446 0.89 14.67 0.02
CA SER A 446 1.10 13.46 -0.78
C SER A 446 2.59 13.28 -1.04
N PHE A 447 3.04 12.04 -1.15
CA PHE A 447 4.41 11.75 -1.54
C PHE A 447 4.44 11.17 -2.94
N THR A 448 5.39 11.62 -3.74
CA THR A 448 5.60 11.10 -5.10
C THR A 448 6.96 10.45 -5.22
N ALA A 449 7.05 9.49 -6.14
CA ALA A 449 8.29 8.83 -6.47
C ALA A 449 8.39 8.62 -7.98
N LEU A 450 9.59 8.88 -8.51
CA LEU A 450 10.01 8.49 -9.85
C LEU A 450 11.19 7.54 -9.71
N VAL A 451 11.05 6.36 -10.28
CA VAL A 451 12.08 5.32 -10.29
C VAL A 451 12.46 5.02 -11.73
N ALA A 452 13.75 4.91 -12.03
CA ALA A 452 14.22 4.59 -13.37
C ALA A 452 15.40 3.62 -13.34
N ASN A 453 15.54 2.76 -14.36
CA ASN A 453 16.76 1.97 -14.48
C ASN A 453 17.95 2.86 -14.85
N VAL A 454 19.16 2.46 -14.45
CA VAL A 454 20.42 3.13 -14.81
C VAL A 454 21.33 2.28 -15.70
N ASP A 455 21.14 0.97 -15.66
CA ASP A 455 21.94 0.00 -16.40
C ASP A 455 21.26 -0.41 -17.72
N SER A 456 22.09 -0.90 -18.65
CA SER A 456 21.64 -1.46 -19.94
C SER A 456 20.86 -2.77 -19.78
N ASP A 457 21.02 -3.47 -18.65
CA ASP A 457 20.35 -4.76 -18.38
C ASP A 457 19.02 -4.62 -17.62
N THR A 458 18.58 -3.39 -17.30
CA THR A 458 17.34 -3.09 -16.55
C THR A 458 17.22 -3.75 -15.18
N ALA A 459 18.35 -4.00 -14.51
CA ALA A 459 18.40 -4.65 -13.21
C ALA A 459 18.69 -3.68 -12.05
N LYS A 460 19.23 -2.49 -12.32
CA LYS A 460 19.53 -1.46 -11.32
C LYS A 460 18.63 -0.26 -11.49
N TYR A 461 17.99 0.14 -10.40
CA TYR A 461 17.09 1.28 -10.37
C TYR A 461 17.53 2.33 -9.36
N ILE A 462 17.28 3.59 -9.68
CA ILE A 462 17.44 4.73 -8.77
C ILE A 462 16.08 5.38 -8.55
N ALA A 463 15.94 6.15 -7.48
CA ALA A 463 14.69 6.79 -7.13
C ALA A 463 14.88 8.27 -6.77
N ALA A 464 13.95 9.09 -7.23
CA ALA A 464 13.73 10.44 -6.73
C ALA A 464 12.36 10.47 -6.03
N SER A 465 12.27 11.18 -4.90
CA SER A 465 11.01 11.37 -4.19
C SER A 465 10.80 12.85 -3.83
N ARG A 466 9.54 13.28 -3.84
CA ARG A 466 9.13 14.66 -3.54
C ARG A 466 7.89 14.71 -2.66
N VAL A 467 7.72 15.86 -2.01
CA VAL A 467 6.56 16.19 -1.17
C VAL A 467 5.69 17.18 -1.94
N GLN A 468 4.45 16.79 -2.19
CA GLN A 468 3.51 17.63 -2.92
C GLN A 468 2.21 17.84 -2.17
N THR A 469 1.38 18.71 -2.76
CA THR A 469 0.08 19.09 -2.23
C THR A 469 -0.79 17.88 -1.89
N SER A 470 -1.57 18.00 -0.82
CA SER A 470 -2.42 16.91 -0.32
C SER A 470 -3.43 16.48 -1.38
N ARG A 471 -3.57 15.17 -1.58
CA ARG A 471 -4.53 14.53 -2.51
C ARG A 471 -4.42 14.98 -3.98
N GLN A 472 -3.33 15.64 -4.37
CA GLN A 472 -3.04 15.94 -5.77
C GLN A 472 -2.43 14.71 -6.45
N GLU A 473 -3.02 14.26 -7.54
CA GLU A 473 -2.59 13.05 -8.27
C GLU A 473 -1.47 13.36 -9.28
N MET A 474 -1.45 14.55 -9.89
CA MET A 474 -0.43 14.94 -10.86
C MET A 474 0.88 15.29 -10.18
N ILE A 475 2.00 14.85 -10.75
CA ILE A 475 3.34 15.05 -10.16
C ILE A 475 3.85 16.46 -10.48
N GLU A 476 3.90 17.34 -9.48
CA GLU A 476 4.30 18.75 -9.65
C GLU A 476 5.75 18.90 -10.14
N GLU A 477 6.67 18.18 -9.50
CA GLU A 477 8.12 18.30 -9.73
C GLU A 477 8.68 17.26 -10.72
N LEU A 478 7.85 16.75 -11.63
CA LEU A 478 8.26 15.68 -12.54
C LEU A 478 9.46 16.08 -13.41
N GLU A 479 9.55 17.34 -13.85
CA GLU A 479 10.68 17.85 -14.63
C GLU A 479 12.02 17.70 -13.88
N SER A 480 12.07 18.10 -12.60
CA SER A 480 13.29 18.02 -11.80
C SER A 480 13.69 16.57 -11.51
N MET A 481 12.68 15.72 -11.26
CA MET A 481 12.87 14.29 -11.02
C MET A 481 13.38 13.58 -12.29
N SER A 482 12.76 13.86 -13.44
CA SER A 482 13.17 13.33 -14.75
C SER A 482 14.58 13.76 -15.13
N HIS A 483 14.91 15.05 -14.96
CA HIS A 483 16.26 15.56 -15.20
C HIS A 483 17.30 14.79 -14.35
N HIS A 484 17.01 14.60 -13.06
CA HIS A 484 17.89 13.87 -12.15
C HIS A 484 18.13 12.43 -12.61
N VAL A 485 17.07 11.67 -12.89
CA VAL A 485 17.23 10.25 -13.27
C VAL A 485 17.90 10.06 -14.63
N LEU A 486 17.61 10.94 -15.60
CA LEU A 486 18.24 10.92 -16.93
C LEU A 486 19.73 11.27 -16.83
N SER A 487 20.09 12.27 -16.03
CA SER A 487 21.48 12.63 -15.78
C SER A 487 22.26 11.47 -15.15
N MET A 488 21.64 10.79 -14.18
CA MET A 488 22.25 9.65 -13.51
C MET A 488 22.40 8.43 -14.43
N TYR A 489 21.43 8.19 -15.32
CA TYR A 489 21.52 7.17 -16.36
C TYR A 489 22.74 7.40 -17.26
N MET A 490 22.90 8.61 -17.78
CA MET A 490 24.03 8.97 -18.65
C MET A 490 25.38 8.80 -17.93
N LYS A 491 25.50 9.32 -16.70
CA LYS A 491 26.70 9.18 -15.88
C LYS A 491 27.04 7.73 -15.56
N TYR A 492 26.04 6.90 -15.27
CA TYR A 492 26.26 5.48 -14.98
C TYR A 492 26.82 4.74 -16.20
N ARG A 493 26.26 5.00 -17.38
CA ARG A 493 26.71 4.35 -18.63
C ARG A 493 28.09 4.81 -19.06
N GLU A 494 28.44 6.06 -18.81
CA GLU A 494 29.78 6.59 -19.03
C GLU A 494 30.80 5.99 -18.05
N MET A 495 30.56 6.08 -16.74
CA MET A 495 31.57 5.74 -15.73
C MET A 495 31.62 4.23 -15.44
N ALA A 496 30.46 3.59 -15.26
CA ALA A 496 30.39 2.20 -14.80
C ALA A 496 30.36 1.20 -15.96
N GLU A 497 29.65 1.51 -17.05
CA GLU A 497 29.60 0.65 -18.24
C GLU A 497 30.65 1.00 -19.30
N LYS A 498 31.38 2.11 -19.12
CA LYS A 498 32.43 2.60 -20.04
C LYS A 498 31.95 2.71 -21.50
N LYS A 499 30.70 3.12 -21.69
CA LYS A 499 30.12 3.36 -23.03
C LYS A 499 30.67 4.66 -23.60
N ALA A 500 30.90 4.68 -24.91
CA ALA A 500 31.37 5.88 -25.61
C ALA A 500 30.40 7.06 -25.41
N ALA A 501 30.92 8.29 -25.29
CA ALA A 501 30.16 9.50 -24.99
C ALA A 501 28.95 9.72 -25.93
N GLY A 502 29.05 9.31 -27.21
CA GLY A 502 27.96 9.40 -28.18
C GLY A 502 26.83 8.36 -28.03
N ASN A 503 26.96 7.39 -27.13
CA ASN A 503 25.95 6.34 -26.88
C ASN A 503 25.50 6.27 -25.42
N THR A 504 25.73 7.32 -24.61
CA THR A 504 25.31 7.36 -23.19
C THR A 504 23.87 7.82 -23.02
N ALA A 505 23.38 8.69 -23.91
CA ALA A 505 22.02 9.21 -23.88
C ALA A 505 20.96 8.13 -24.21
N PRO A 506 19.80 8.15 -23.52
CA PRO A 506 18.68 7.29 -23.88
C PRO A 506 18.06 7.73 -25.22
N LYS A 507 17.69 6.76 -26.06
CA LYS A 507 16.92 7.00 -27.30
C LYS A 507 15.44 6.68 -27.14
N ARG A 508 15.06 5.88 -26.13
CA ARG A 508 13.68 5.53 -25.81
C ARG A 508 13.40 5.75 -24.33
N ILE A 509 12.30 6.41 -24.01
CA ILE A 509 11.74 6.52 -22.66
C ILE A 509 10.43 5.75 -22.61
N ILE A 510 10.31 4.81 -21.68
CA ILE A 510 9.08 4.07 -21.42
C ILE A 510 8.62 4.40 -20.01
N PHE A 511 7.54 5.16 -19.88
CA PHE A 511 7.06 5.69 -18.62
C PHE A 511 5.78 4.97 -18.17
N TYR A 512 5.87 4.25 -17.06
CA TYR A 512 4.73 3.58 -16.42
C TYR A 512 4.23 4.41 -15.23
N ARG A 513 2.97 4.84 -15.27
CA ARG A 513 2.32 5.66 -14.22
C ARG A 513 1.26 4.84 -13.48
N ASP A 514 1.35 4.68 -12.17
CA ASP A 514 0.33 4.00 -11.32
C ASP A 514 -0.70 4.98 -10.76
N GLY A 515 -1.82 4.51 -10.23
CA GLY A 515 -2.71 5.33 -9.39
C GLY A 515 -3.66 6.29 -10.13
N VAL A 516 -3.45 6.54 -11.42
CA VAL A 516 -4.26 7.47 -12.20
C VAL A 516 -5.56 6.80 -12.68
N SER A 517 -6.69 7.50 -12.50
CA SER A 517 -7.98 7.05 -13.01
C SER A 517 -8.22 7.46 -14.47
N GLU A 518 -9.12 6.75 -15.17
CA GLU A 518 -9.49 7.04 -16.58
C GLU A 518 -9.85 8.53 -16.80
N GLY A 519 -10.55 9.16 -15.85
CA GLY A 519 -10.93 10.58 -15.92
C GLY A 519 -9.76 11.58 -15.83
N GLN A 520 -8.56 11.11 -15.49
CA GLN A 520 -7.35 11.93 -15.35
C GLN A 520 -6.33 11.67 -16.46
N PHE A 521 -6.60 10.78 -17.42
CA PHE A 521 -5.67 10.46 -18.52
C PHE A 521 -5.27 11.70 -19.33
N LYS A 522 -6.24 12.57 -19.61
CA LYS A 522 -6.00 13.85 -20.28
C LYS A 522 -5.02 14.74 -19.51
N GLN A 523 -5.14 14.78 -18.17
CA GLN A 523 -4.24 15.58 -17.33
C GLN A 523 -2.81 15.06 -17.37
N VAL A 524 -2.59 13.74 -17.43
CA VAL A 524 -1.24 13.16 -17.60
C VAL A 524 -0.62 13.63 -18.93
N LEU A 525 -1.39 13.64 -20.02
CA LEU A 525 -0.90 14.09 -21.32
C LEU A 525 -0.65 15.60 -21.40
N GLU A 526 -1.48 16.41 -20.75
CA GLU A 526 -1.37 17.88 -20.80
C GLU A 526 -0.39 18.45 -19.77
N GLN A 527 -0.17 17.76 -18.64
CA GLN A 527 0.66 18.26 -17.53
C GLN A 527 1.97 17.47 -17.36
N GLU A 528 1.94 16.13 -17.35
CA GLU A 528 3.14 15.33 -17.06
C GLU A 528 4.04 15.15 -18.30
N LEU A 529 3.46 14.85 -19.48
CA LEU A 529 4.24 14.64 -20.71
C LEU A 529 5.10 15.87 -21.09
N PRO A 530 4.61 17.13 -21.05
CA PRO A 530 5.44 18.29 -21.33
C PRO A 530 6.61 18.46 -20.35
N LEU A 531 6.44 18.09 -19.07
CA LEU A 531 7.52 18.16 -18.08
C LEU A 531 8.64 17.16 -18.38
N ILE A 532 8.31 15.96 -18.84
CA ILE A 532 9.31 14.98 -19.30
C ILE A 532 10.04 15.52 -20.54
N LYS A 533 9.32 16.11 -21.50
CA LYS A 533 9.92 16.72 -22.70
C LYS A 533 10.84 17.89 -22.35
N LYS A 534 10.46 18.75 -21.40
CA LYS A 534 11.31 19.84 -20.89
C LYS A 534 12.59 19.32 -20.24
N ALA A 535 12.50 18.28 -19.42
CA ALA A 535 13.68 17.64 -18.83
C ALA A 535 14.62 17.08 -19.91
N CYS A 536 14.08 16.46 -20.96
CA CYS A 536 14.87 15.99 -22.10
C CYS A 536 15.55 17.16 -22.85
N ALA A 537 14.81 18.23 -23.13
CA ALA A 537 15.34 19.42 -23.79
C ALA A 537 16.47 20.08 -23.00
N SER A 538 16.32 20.19 -21.67
CA SER A 538 17.36 20.77 -20.79
C SER A 538 18.67 19.96 -20.77
N LEU A 539 18.60 18.66 -21.06
CA LEU A 539 19.76 17.77 -21.20
C LEU A 539 20.24 17.64 -22.66
N ASN A 540 19.65 18.41 -23.59
CA ASN A 540 19.91 18.34 -25.02
C ASN A 540 19.73 16.93 -25.63
N ILE A 541 18.74 16.17 -25.15
CA ILE A 541 18.38 14.86 -25.68
C ILE A 541 16.99 14.88 -26.33
N ASN A 542 16.79 14.04 -27.34
CA ASN A 542 15.49 13.89 -28.02
C ASN A 542 15.07 12.41 -28.13
N PRO A 543 14.76 11.74 -27.00
CA PRO A 543 14.29 10.37 -27.00
C PRO A 543 12.83 10.26 -27.42
N LYS A 544 12.46 9.12 -28.01
CA LYS A 544 11.06 8.75 -28.26
C LYS A 544 10.38 8.31 -26.97
N ILE A 545 9.23 8.89 -26.65
CA ILE A 545 8.51 8.66 -25.40
C ILE A 545 7.28 7.77 -25.60
N THR A 546 7.09 6.79 -24.72
CA THR A 546 5.87 6.00 -24.59
C THR A 546 5.35 6.10 -23.15
N ILE A 547 4.09 6.45 -22.96
CA ILE A 547 3.42 6.57 -21.65
C ILE A 547 2.33 5.52 -21.52
N LEU A 548 2.42 4.73 -20.44
CA LEU A 548 1.43 3.73 -20.06
C LEU A 548 0.93 4.02 -18.64
N VAL A 549 -0.38 4.01 -18.45
CA VAL A 549 -0.98 3.98 -17.11
C VAL A 549 -1.20 2.53 -16.71
N VAL A 550 -0.83 2.18 -15.48
CA VAL A 550 -1.03 0.86 -14.89
C VAL A 550 -2.06 0.97 -13.77
N GLY A 551 -3.24 0.38 -13.97
CA GLY A 551 -4.28 0.29 -12.97
C GLY A 551 -4.34 -1.10 -12.34
N LYS A 552 -3.98 -1.24 -11.06
CA LYS A 552 -4.15 -2.51 -10.32
C LYS A 552 -5.49 -2.58 -9.55
N ARG A 553 -6.03 -1.43 -9.16
CA ARG A 553 -7.21 -1.33 -8.28
C ARG A 553 -8.49 -1.16 -9.11
N HIS A 554 -8.90 -2.21 -9.82
CA HIS A 554 -10.17 -2.25 -10.55
C HIS A 554 -10.99 -3.50 -10.20
N HIS A 555 -12.19 -3.59 -10.79
CA HIS A 555 -13.18 -4.62 -10.46
C HIS A 555 -13.29 -5.75 -11.49
N VAL A 556 -12.62 -5.64 -12.64
CA VAL A 556 -12.52 -6.75 -13.61
C VAL A 556 -11.74 -7.93 -13.01
N ARG A 557 -12.29 -9.14 -13.13
CA ARG A 557 -11.68 -10.42 -12.73
C ARG A 557 -11.80 -11.41 -13.87
N PHE A 558 -10.75 -12.21 -14.07
CA PHE A 558 -10.76 -13.31 -15.02
C PHE A 558 -10.78 -14.65 -14.28
N PHE A 559 -11.51 -15.60 -14.83
CA PHE A 559 -11.67 -16.93 -14.28
C PHE A 559 -11.36 -17.95 -15.39
N PRO A 560 -10.57 -19.00 -15.12
CA PRO A 560 -10.33 -20.05 -16.11
C PRO A 560 -11.62 -20.81 -16.38
N GLN A 561 -11.88 -21.17 -17.64
CA GLN A 561 -13.06 -21.97 -18.01
C GLN A 561 -12.86 -23.45 -17.70
N SER A 562 -11.62 -23.94 -17.77
CA SER A 562 -11.26 -25.32 -17.48
C SER A 562 -10.21 -25.37 -16.36
N GLU A 563 -10.20 -26.47 -15.60
CA GLU A 563 -9.15 -26.69 -14.59
C GLU A 563 -7.76 -26.85 -15.21
N ARG A 564 -7.68 -27.26 -16.48
CA ARG A 564 -6.41 -27.38 -17.21
C ARG A 564 -5.75 -26.02 -17.42
N ASP A 565 -6.54 -24.97 -17.60
CA ASP A 565 -6.06 -23.60 -17.81
C ASP A 565 -5.84 -22.82 -16.50
N ALA A 566 -6.12 -23.47 -15.38
CA ALA A 566 -5.92 -22.91 -14.06
C ALA A 566 -4.50 -23.18 -13.54
N ASP A 567 -4.02 -22.28 -12.68
CA ASP A 567 -2.86 -22.53 -11.83
C ASP A 567 -3.26 -23.35 -10.58
N ARG A 568 -2.28 -23.69 -9.75
CA ARG A 568 -2.47 -24.42 -8.48
C ARG A 568 -3.48 -23.79 -7.50
N SER A 569 -3.80 -22.50 -7.66
CA SER A 569 -4.72 -21.76 -6.81
C SER A 569 -6.13 -21.64 -7.40
N GLY A 570 -6.33 -22.16 -8.62
CA GLY A 570 -7.58 -22.03 -9.39
C GLY A 570 -7.68 -20.72 -10.18
N ASN A 571 -6.61 -19.92 -10.24
CA ASN A 571 -6.56 -18.66 -11.00
C ASN A 571 -6.07 -18.89 -12.43
N CYS A 572 -6.27 -17.92 -13.31
CA CYS A 572 -5.62 -17.93 -14.63
C CYS A 572 -4.08 -18.00 -14.49
N ARG A 573 -3.42 -18.65 -15.45
CA ARG A 573 -1.95 -18.77 -15.45
C ARG A 573 -1.26 -17.41 -15.54
N ALA A 574 -0.06 -17.32 -14.98
CA ALA A 574 0.78 -16.14 -15.12
C ALA A 574 1.12 -15.90 -16.61
N GLY A 575 0.97 -14.66 -17.07
CA GLY A 575 1.12 -14.29 -18.47
C GLY A 575 -0.20 -14.24 -19.26
N THR A 576 -1.35 -14.47 -18.61
CA THR A 576 -2.67 -14.34 -19.27
C THR A 576 -2.91 -12.88 -19.64
N VAL A 577 -3.13 -12.63 -20.93
CA VAL A 577 -3.43 -11.33 -21.54
C VAL A 577 -4.82 -11.35 -22.16
N VAL A 578 -5.56 -10.27 -21.92
CA VAL A 578 -6.87 -10.01 -22.54
C VAL A 578 -6.86 -8.59 -23.11
N ASP A 579 -6.94 -8.48 -24.42
CA ASP A 579 -6.92 -7.23 -25.20
C ASP A 579 -8.11 -7.13 -26.17
N ARG A 580 -9.06 -8.06 -26.09
CA ARG A 580 -10.28 -8.11 -26.91
C ARG A 580 -11.52 -8.17 -26.02
N GLU A 581 -12.65 -7.76 -26.58
CA GLU A 581 -14.01 -7.80 -26.03
C GLU A 581 -14.29 -6.97 -24.76
N VAL A 582 -13.34 -6.86 -23.85
CA VAL A 582 -13.47 -6.11 -22.58
C VAL A 582 -12.57 -4.86 -22.53
N SER A 583 -11.73 -4.70 -23.55
CA SER A 583 -10.91 -3.52 -23.81
C SER A 583 -11.76 -2.33 -24.27
N HIS A 584 -11.16 -1.14 -24.19
CA HIS A 584 -11.73 0.10 -24.67
C HIS A 584 -11.98 0.03 -26.19
N PRO A 585 -13.10 0.55 -26.70
CA PRO A 585 -13.43 0.43 -28.12
C PRO A 585 -12.48 1.20 -29.06
N THR A 586 -11.83 2.26 -28.57
CA THR A 586 -10.99 3.14 -29.39
C THR A 586 -9.57 3.33 -28.89
N GLU A 587 -9.31 3.00 -27.61
CA GLU A 587 -8.02 3.24 -26.99
C GLU A 587 -7.21 1.95 -27.00
N PHE A 588 -5.90 2.07 -26.96
CA PHE A 588 -5.02 0.93 -26.81
C PHE A 588 -4.93 0.58 -25.33
N ASP A 589 -5.67 -0.45 -24.91
CA ASP A 589 -5.58 -0.99 -23.56
C ASP A 589 -5.55 -2.53 -23.56
N PHE A 590 -5.01 -3.09 -22.48
CA PHE A 590 -4.98 -4.53 -22.27
C PHE A 590 -4.91 -4.86 -20.79
N TYR A 591 -5.41 -6.04 -20.43
CA TYR A 591 -5.23 -6.60 -19.10
C TYR A 591 -4.16 -7.68 -19.14
N LEU A 592 -3.24 -7.65 -18.17
CA LEU A 592 -2.20 -8.66 -18.01
C LEU A 592 -2.19 -9.19 -16.58
N GLN A 593 -2.44 -10.48 -16.42
CA GLN A 593 -2.22 -11.22 -15.18
C GLN A 593 -0.80 -11.78 -15.16
N SER A 594 0.16 -10.96 -14.73
CA SER A 594 1.58 -11.31 -14.76
C SER A 594 2.03 -12.29 -13.66
N HIS A 595 1.25 -12.48 -12.59
CA HIS A 595 1.65 -13.24 -11.40
C HIS A 595 0.81 -14.49 -11.20
N GLY A 596 1.43 -15.52 -10.64
CA GLY A 596 0.72 -16.73 -10.19
C GLY A 596 -0.02 -16.49 -8.88
N GLY A 597 -1.26 -16.98 -8.79
CA GLY A 597 -2.12 -16.84 -7.63
C GLY A 597 -1.53 -17.53 -6.40
N LEU A 598 -1.44 -16.79 -5.28
CA LEU A 598 -1.06 -17.35 -3.99
C LEU A 598 -2.26 -17.62 -3.10
N LEU A 599 -3.18 -16.65 -3.07
CA LEU A 599 -4.26 -16.61 -2.12
C LEU A 599 -5.41 -15.81 -2.75
N GLY A 600 -6.61 -16.37 -2.69
CA GLY A 600 -7.82 -15.74 -3.21
C GLY A 600 -7.86 -15.67 -4.73
N THR A 601 -8.57 -14.67 -5.26
CA THR A 601 -8.69 -14.40 -6.70
C THR A 601 -7.68 -13.34 -7.12
N SER A 602 -6.85 -13.67 -8.11
CA SER A 602 -5.86 -12.78 -8.70
C SER A 602 -6.51 -11.54 -9.31
N ARG A 603 -5.79 -10.42 -9.26
CA ARG A 603 -6.20 -9.18 -9.91
C ARG A 603 -5.26 -8.93 -11.09
N PRO A 604 -5.72 -9.06 -12.35
CA PRO A 604 -4.91 -8.65 -13.48
C PRO A 604 -4.61 -7.15 -13.34
N ALA A 605 -3.48 -6.68 -13.88
CA ALA A 605 -3.24 -5.24 -14.01
C ALA A 605 -3.80 -4.78 -15.36
N HIS A 606 -4.44 -3.61 -15.38
CA HIS A 606 -4.94 -2.94 -16.58
C HIS A 606 -3.88 -1.95 -17.05
N TYR A 607 -3.54 -2.00 -18.33
CA TYR A 607 -2.56 -1.13 -18.97
C TYR A 607 -3.27 -0.32 -20.04
N SER A 608 -3.17 1.01 -19.97
CA SER A 608 -3.71 1.92 -20.96
C SER A 608 -2.57 2.74 -21.55
N VAL A 609 -2.37 2.65 -22.86
CA VAL A 609 -1.32 3.39 -23.57
C VAL A 609 -1.88 4.76 -23.95
N LEU A 610 -1.36 5.81 -23.32
CA LEU A 610 -1.85 7.17 -23.54
C LEU A 610 -1.09 7.89 -24.65
N TYR A 611 0.19 7.56 -24.83
CA TYR A 611 1.07 8.21 -25.78
C TYR A 611 2.15 7.24 -26.25
N ASP A 612 2.45 7.20 -27.55
CA ASP A 612 3.50 6.33 -28.07
C ASP A 612 4.18 6.91 -29.32
N GLU A 613 5.40 7.42 -29.17
CA GLU A 613 6.27 7.83 -30.30
C GLU A 613 7.16 6.69 -30.81
N ASN A 614 7.22 5.57 -30.08
CA ASN A 614 8.03 4.40 -30.45
C ASN A 614 7.30 3.47 -31.44
N ASN A 615 6.00 3.67 -31.65
CA ASN A 615 5.14 2.86 -32.52
C ASN A 615 5.23 1.37 -32.19
N PHE A 616 5.08 1.03 -30.90
CA PHE A 616 5.08 -0.36 -30.48
C PHE A 616 3.83 -1.10 -30.95
N SER A 617 3.99 -2.38 -31.26
CA SER A 617 2.86 -3.28 -31.44
C SER A 617 2.27 -3.72 -30.10
N ALA A 618 1.01 -4.17 -30.13
CA ALA A 618 0.34 -4.83 -29.00
C ALA A 618 1.20 -5.92 -28.37
N ASP A 619 1.71 -6.84 -29.18
CA ASP A 619 2.53 -7.96 -28.69
C ASP A 619 3.85 -7.49 -28.07
N ALA A 620 4.46 -6.44 -28.61
CA ALA A 620 5.71 -5.90 -28.09
C ALA A 620 5.52 -5.25 -26.71
N LEU A 621 4.50 -4.39 -26.54
CA LEU A 621 4.22 -3.78 -25.23
C LEU A 621 3.77 -4.81 -24.19
N GLN A 622 2.91 -5.75 -24.57
CA GLN A 622 2.42 -6.78 -23.65
C GLN A 622 3.58 -7.68 -23.17
N SER A 623 4.46 -8.10 -24.08
CA SER A 623 5.64 -8.92 -23.74
C SER A 623 6.66 -8.13 -22.91
N LEU A 624 6.87 -6.85 -23.25
CA LEU A 624 7.72 -5.94 -22.48
C LEU A 624 7.21 -5.76 -21.04
N SER A 625 5.93 -5.41 -20.87
CA SER A 625 5.32 -5.25 -19.55
C SER A 625 5.41 -6.54 -18.74
N PHE A 626 5.18 -7.69 -19.38
CA PHE A 626 5.32 -8.99 -18.71
C PHE A 626 6.76 -9.29 -18.30
N ALA A 627 7.75 -8.96 -19.12
CA ALA A 627 9.14 -9.16 -18.75
C ALA A 627 9.59 -8.26 -17.61
N LEU A 628 9.13 -7.01 -17.56
CA LEU A 628 9.40 -6.10 -16.45
C LEU A 628 8.79 -6.59 -15.12
N CYS A 629 7.79 -7.46 -15.15
CA CYS A 629 7.29 -8.12 -13.94
C CYS A 629 8.25 -9.18 -13.37
N HIS A 630 9.26 -9.62 -14.13
CA HIS A 630 10.23 -10.63 -13.72
C HIS A 630 11.55 -10.05 -13.22
N VAL A 631 11.85 -8.78 -13.51
CA VAL A 631 13.09 -8.10 -13.07
C VAL A 631 13.00 -7.49 -11.67
N TYR A 632 11.96 -7.83 -10.90
CA TYR A 632 11.81 -7.37 -9.52
C TYR A 632 12.76 -8.12 -8.58
N ALA A 633 13.78 -7.43 -8.10
CA ALA A 633 14.95 -8.04 -7.49
C ALA A 633 14.71 -8.60 -6.07
N ARG A 634 13.57 -8.28 -5.43
CA ARG A 634 13.27 -8.66 -4.04
C ARG A 634 12.65 -10.06 -3.90
N SER A 635 12.27 -10.72 -5.01
CA SER A 635 11.69 -12.07 -4.99
C SER A 635 11.94 -12.84 -6.27
N THR A 636 12.03 -14.17 -6.20
CA THR A 636 12.09 -15.05 -7.39
C THR A 636 10.71 -15.42 -7.93
N ARG A 637 9.89 -14.39 -8.14
CA ARG A 637 8.51 -14.53 -8.62
C ARG A 637 8.17 -13.35 -9.52
N SER A 638 7.34 -13.62 -10.52
CA SER A 638 6.72 -12.58 -11.32
C SER A 638 5.73 -11.80 -10.45
N VAL A 639 5.90 -10.49 -10.38
CA VAL A 639 5.04 -9.58 -9.62
C VAL A 639 3.85 -9.10 -10.45
N SER A 640 2.83 -8.56 -9.78
CA SER A 640 1.54 -8.19 -10.43
C SER A 640 1.59 -6.96 -11.33
N ILE A 641 2.64 -6.15 -11.23
CA ILE A 641 2.85 -4.89 -11.95
C ILE A 641 4.35 -4.80 -12.31
N PRO A 642 4.75 -3.98 -13.28
CA PRO A 642 6.15 -3.87 -13.68
C PRO A 642 7.04 -3.47 -12.49
N ALA A 643 8.25 -4.03 -12.39
CA ALA A 643 9.21 -3.71 -11.34
C ALA A 643 9.41 -2.20 -11.08
N PRO A 644 9.59 -1.32 -12.08
CA PRO A 644 9.77 0.12 -11.84
C PRO A 644 8.58 0.75 -11.10
N VAL A 645 7.34 0.35 -11.43
CA VAL A 645 6.13 0.82 -10.75
C VAL A 645 6.09 0.31 -9.32
N TYR A 646 6.39 -0.97 -9.12
CA TYR A 646 6.45 -1.57 -7.80
C TYR A 646 7.48 -0.86 -6.91
N TYR A 647 8.65 -0.51 -7.47
CA TYR A 647 9.66 0.24 -6.75
C TYR A 647 9.17 1.65 -6.40
N ALA A 648 8.44 2.33 -7.28
CA ALA A 648 7.88 3.66 -6.99
C ALA A 648 6.93 3.62 -5.78
N ASP A 649 6.02 2.66 -5.70
CA ASP A 649 5.13 2.45 -4.52
C ASP A 649 5.94 2.24 -3.22
N ILE A 650 7.02 1.45 -3.29
CA ILE A 650 7.89 1.24 -2.14
C ILE A 650 8.62 2.52 -1.73
N VAL A 651 9.10 3.32 -2.68
CA VAL A 651 9.78 4.60 -2.42
C VAL A 651 8.81 5.60 -1.81
N CYS A 652 7.60 5.74 -2.38
CA CYS A 652 6.50 6.53 -1.83
C CYS A 652 6.20 6.15 -0.38
N SER A 653 6.07 4.85 -0.12
CA SER A 653 5.85 4.33 1.23
C SER A 653 7.01 4.62 2.21
N ARG A 654 8.24 4.77 1.69
CA ARG A 654 9.45 5.11 2.47
C ARG A 654 9.65 6.61 2.66
N ALA A 655 8.90 7.47 1.96
CA ALA A 655 9.05 8.92 2.04
C ALA A 655 8.94 9.44 3.49
N LYS A 656 8.12 8.80 4.33
CA LYS A 656 7.99 9.12 5.76
C LYS A 656 9.31 8.98 6.55
N ASN A 657 10.22 8.11 6.11
CA ASN A 657 11.51 7.91 6.78
C ASN A 657 12.49 9.07 6.52
N HIS A 658 12.18 10.00 5.62
CA HIS A 658 13.00 11.20 5.38
C HIS A 658 12.86 12.24 6.48
N TYR A 659 11.81 12.12 7.30
CA TYR A 659 11.58 13.00 8.45
C TYR A 659 12.31 12.48 9.67
N ASP A 660 12.78 13.41 10.49
CA ASP A 660 13.42 13.07 11.75
C ASP A 660 12.40 12.42 12.70
N PRO A 661 12.62 11.18 13.18
CA PRO A 661 11.72 10.53 14.13
C PRO A 661 11.57 11.28 15.45
N GLN A 662 12.53 12.14 15.80
CA GLN A 662 12.49 13.00 16.99
C GLN A 662 12.04 14.43 16.65
N GLY A 663 11.65 14.68 15.40
CA GLY A 663 11.20 15.99 14.93
C GLY A 663 9.81 16.36 15.42
N THR A 664 9.47 17.64 15.24
CA THR A 664 8.15 18.23 15.57
C THR A 664 7.04 17.87 14.58
N VAL A 665 7.37 17.20 13.48
CA VAL A 665 6.43 16.83 12.43
C VAL A 665 5.71 15.54 12.82
N ASP A 666 4.55 15.69 13.47
CA ASP A 666 3.78 14.55 13.95
C ASP A 666 2.98 13.87 12.82
N PHE A 667 3.30 12.60 12.56
CA PHE A 667 2.53 11.72 11.69
C PHE A 667 1.41 10.97 12.42
N SER A 668 1.17 11.25 13.72
CA SER A 668 0.05 10.69 14.49
C SER A 668 -1.27 11.27 14.00
N ASP A 669 -2.35 10.47 14.06
CA ASP A 669 -3.70 10.76 13.53
C ASP A 669 -4.47 11.80 14.36
N SER A 670 -3.78 12.86 14.81
CA SER A 670 -4.27 13.82 15.79
C SER A 670 -4.79 15.14 15.21
N ALA A 671 -4.79 15.32 13.89
CA ALA A 671 -5.27 16.55 13.28
C ALA A 671 -6.81 16.63 13.24
N THR A 672 -7.36 17.67 13.87
CA THR A 672 -8.68 18.24 13.57
C THR A 672 -8.68 18.91 12.20
N GLN A 673 -9.86 19.14 11.61
CA GLN A 673 -10.03 19.84 10.33
C GLN A 673 -9.19 21.13 10.31
N ILE A 674 -8.35 21.27 9.29
CA ILE A 674 -7.40 22.38 9.12
C ILE A 674 -7.90 23.26 7.96
N ASP A 675 -7.93 24.58 8.15
CA ASP A 675 -8.27 25.54 7.08
C ASP A 675 -7.18 25.60 5.99
N ASP A 676 -7.53 26.04 4.76
CA ASP A 676 -6.62 26.04 3.60
C ASP A 676 -5.32 26.85 3.81
N ALA A 677 -5.39 27.95 4.58
CA ALA A 677 -4.21 28.76 4.92
C ALA A 677 -3.25 28.01 5.88
N GLN A 678 -3.81 27.27 6.84
CA GLN A 678 -3.04 26.43 7.76
C GLN A 678 -2.52 25.16 7.06
N ALA A 679 -3.23 24.64 6.06
CA ALA A 679 -2.78 23.52 5.24
C ALA A 679 -1.55 23.89 4.39
N SER A 680 -1.52 25.11 3.84
CA SER A 680 -0.38 25.63 3.07
C SER A 680 0.86 25.83 3.94
N SER A 681 0.72 26.44 5.13
CA SER A 681 1.82 26.58 6.09
C SER A 681 2.34 25.22 6.58
N SER A 682 1.42 24.26 6.79
CA SER A 682 1.77 22.89 7.17
C SER A 682 2.56 22.20 6.06
N LEU A 683 2.14 22.34 4.79
CA LEU A 683 2.86 21.79 3.62
C LEU A 683 4.28 22.34 3.50
N GLU A 684 4.49 23.63 3.74
CA GLU A 684 5.83 24.22 3.78
C GLU A 684 6.70 23.61 4.90
N ALA A 685 6.13 23.40 6.08
CA ALA A 685 6.83 22.74 7.18
C ALA A 685 7.23 21.29 6.79
N PHE A 686 6.34 20.55 6.12
CA PHE A 686 6.63 19.22 5.59
C PHE A 686 7.70 19.24 4.49
N ARG A 687 7.73 20.26 3.62
CA ARG A 687 8.77 20.41 2.60
C ARG A 687 10.13 20.72 3.23
N ARG A 688 10.18 21.65 4.20
CA ARG A 688 11.42 21.98 4.94
C ARG A 688 11.95 20.82 5.77
N GLY A 689 11.06 20.00 6.33
CA GLY A 689 11.43 18.83 7.12
C GLY A 689 11.87 17.61 6.29
N PHE A 690 11.65 17.61 4.97
CA PHE A 690 11.99 16.48 4.10
C PHE A 690 13.49 16.48 3.77
N LYS A 691 14.27 15.65 4.47
CA LYS A 691 15.71 15.56 4.25
C LYS A 691 16.02 14.76 2.96
N PRO A 692 16.98 15.21 2.12
CA PRO A 692 17.41 14.44 0.95
C PRO A 692 18.13 13.15 1.37
N LEU A 693 18.18 12.17 0.46
CA LEU A 693 18.97 10.95 0.68
C LEU A 693 20.45 11.28 0.83
N HIS A 694 21.16 10.46 1.62
CA HIS A 694 22.61 10.53 1.66
C HIS A 694 23.19 10.22 0.27
N GLN A 695 24.25 10.93 -0.13
CA GLN A 695 24.83 10.81 -1.47
C GLN A 695 25.24 9.37 -1.82
N SER A 696 25.77 8.61 -0.84
CA SER A 696 26.12 7.19 -1.03
C SER A 696 24.92 6.29 -1.35
N GLN A 697 23.73 6.63 -0.87
CA GLN A 697 22.50 5.85 -1.08
C GLN A 697 21.73 6.29 -2.31
N SER A 698 21.98 7.50 -2.84
CA SER A 698 21.30 8.06 -4.02
C SER A 698 21.45 7.21 -5.29
N THR A 699 22.53 6.43 -5.38
CA THR A 699 22.83 5.55 -6.52
C THR A 699 22.48 4.08 -6.29
N LEU A 700 21.94 3.77 -5.09
CA LEU A 700 21.65 2.42 -4.64
C LEU A 700 20.16 2.20 -4.50
N MET A 701 19.75 0.94 -4.57
CA MET A 701 18.37 0.53 -4.36
C MET A 701 18.04 0.40 -2.86
N TYR A 702 18.21 1.49 -2.10
CA TYR A 702 17.98 1.56 -0.63
C TYR A 702 16.55 1.14 -0.22
N PHE A 703 15.61 1.21 -1.16
CA PHE A 703 14.21 0.83 -1.03
C PHE A 703 13.96 -0.69 -1.18
N SER A 704 14.97 -1.50 -1.54
CA SER A 704 14.82 -2.94 -1.74
C SER A 704 14.73 -3.78 -0.46
#